data_AF-A0A7G7BGK3-F1
#
_entry.id   AF-A0A7G7BGK3-F1
#
_cell.length_a   1.000
_cell.length_b   1.000
_cell.length_c   1.000
_cell.angle_alpha   90.00
_cell.angle_beta   90.00
_cell.angle_gamma   90.00
#
_symmetry.space_group_name_H-M   'P 1'
#
loop_
_entity.id
_entity.type
_entity.pdbx_description
1 polymer ?
#
loop_
_entity_poly.entity_id
_entity_poly.type
_entity_poly.pdbx_seq_one_letter_code
_entity_poly.pdbx_strand_id
1 'polypeptide(L)'
;MQRSLRFRLPQAFRTCLSRVPRRVARTVLRGASAGNGRGLPDTGELALHLASMGYAVDAVDWANCAFPSTDAHLDDPAHRSVRWQHLDIERANLSKLQADGYDLIVLRMVFAFLRDRTRLTRTLGRRLRTNGALVVITPLAATTPAERRGIALDEDEVAHLVSMWGQAQRFDANGMAVLVLRGLKKPAAQITNTPSPPLSSVTEVHAVATDAQGRVLLDRSQQGWELPGASAEPGEGFEHTAVRALAEQTGVTAVPTDAHVLGLHLDAPDGFPRTSVVVRISAHTGQVQPLKPDEVEHVDWHPLHALHRLDRLSATSARALDLVWPGVLPYVPSAHMYPVDSTYPPVPGELPEAVERREAMADRVIAGGWAPSLPVQQALRAVPRHRYTPESPLRTAYHSDLAVVTERNDFALATSSVSAAWLQADMTEHLRLTAGMTVFEGGSGGYNAELIAHVVGPAGRVITVDLAPYVVRRTRRLTAEAGSGRVTAVLGSASDGAAEHMPRGGFDASVITYNCWDIAPAWREQLADGRYLVLPLEVHGYTRAIAFHKHGLVLRATDFQFCGFVRDRGPAACTVPTIDLADGELQLRFPDGAPAQTADLDNALAGPRHEVATGVSVASNESFETLQLFLATTLPGFCRLARNRERDSGITALPKGSDAAAITADGSLAYLTHILVQDGPTPEQRRSEFMAHGFGPSGPALAEQLAAAVRRWDAHERAHGYPELQVHPAGTPDAELPTGHVLDKTHSRLVWTWRSDAPDTPALQPEKVSAHE
;
A
#
# COMPACT_ATOMS: atom_id res chain seq x y z
N MET A 1 1.02 -27.00 -32.51
CA MET A 1 2.30 -27.60 -32.08
C MET A 1 2.39 -27.50 -30.56
N GLN A 2 1.74 -28.42 -29.84
CA GLN A 2 1.73 -28.45 -28.36
C GLN A 2 2.92 -29.27 -27.87
N ARG A 3 3.89 -28.63 -27.22
CA ARG A 3 4.95 -29.34 -26.48
C ARG A 3 4.37 -29.79 -25.13
N SER A 4 4.24 -31.10 -24.96
CA SER A 4 3.95 -31.74 -23.68
C SER A 4 5.17 -31.62 -22.76
N LEU A 5 5.09 -30.76 -21.74
CA LEU A 5 6.05 -30.71 -20.65
C LEU A 5 5.76 -31.88 -19.68
N ARG A 6 6.35 -33.04 -19.97
CA ARG A 6 6.48 -34.16 -19.02
C ARG A 6 7.49 -33.76 -17.94
N PHE A 7 7.04 -33.25 -16.80
CA PHE A 7 7.87 -33.20 -15.59
C PHE A 7 7.83 -34.55 -14.89
N ARG A 8 8.89 -35.37 -15.06
CA ARG A 8 9.18 -36.46 -14.12
C ARG A 8 9.76 -35.84 -12.84
N LEU A 9 8.98 -35.80 -11.75
CA LEU A 9 9.53 -35.53 -10.42
C LEU A 9 10.59 -36.59 -10.06
N PRO A 10 11.78 -36.21 -9.53
CA PRO A 10 12.80 -37.16 -9.10
C PRO A 10 12.28 -38.13 -8.03
N GLN A 11 12.80 -39.35 -8.01
CA GLN A 11 12.39 -40.43 -7.10
C GLN A 11 12.51 -40.07 -5.60
N ALA A 12 13.38 -39.12 -5.25
CA ALA A 12 13.53 -38.58 -3.89
C ALA A 12 12.35 -37.69 -3.43
N PHE A 13 11.59 -37.09 -4.35
CA PHE A 13 10.40 -36.31 -4.01
C PHE A 13 9.17 -37.20 -3.74
N ARG A 14 9.08 -38.37 -4.38
CA ARG A 14 7.98 -39.33 -4.15
C ARG A 14 8.01 -39.95 -2.75
N THR A 15 9.18 -40.18 -2.17
CA THR A 15 9.33 -40.76 -0.82
C THR A 15 9.12 -39.75 0.31
N CYS A 16 9.33 -38.45 0.07
CA CYS A 16 9.06 -37.41 1.07
C CYS A 16 7.54 -37.10 1.20
N LEU A 17 6.77 -37.35 0.14
CA LEU A 17 5.33 -37.04 0.03
C LEU A 17 4.40 -38.01 0.79
N SER A 18 4.86 -39.18 1.24
CA SER A 18 4.01 -40.16 1.95
C SER A 18 3.84 -39.91 3.46
N ARG A 19 4.67 -39.02 4.05
CA ARG A 19 4.64 -38.71 5.50
C ARG A 19 3.88 -37.44 5.86
N VAL A 20 3.81 -36.47 4.95
CA VAL A 20 3.11 -35.19 5.14
C VAL A 20 1.58 -35.38 5.32
N PRO A 21 0.87 -36.21 4.52
CA PRO A 21 -0.57 -36.45 4.66
C PRO A 21 -0.97 -36.98 6.05
N ARG A 22 -0.17 -37.89 6.62
CA ARG A 22 -0.44 -38.52 7.93
C ARG A 22 -0.29 -37.54 9.10
N ARG A 23 0.62 -36.57 8.99
CA ARG A 23 0.86 -35.54 10.02
C ARG A 23 -0.21 -34.45 9.95
N VAL A 24 -0.60 -34.04 8.74
CA VAL A 24 -1.73 -33.11 8.50
C VAL A 24 -3.04 -33.73 9.01
N ALA A 25 -3.33 -35.00 8.69
CA ALA A 25 -4.48 -35.70 9.22
C ALA A 25 -4.48 -35.77 10.76
N ARG A 26 -3.35 -36.11 11.40
CA ARG A 26 -3.25 -36.19 12.86
C ARG A 26 -3.41 -34.84 13.58
N THR A 27 -2.96 -33.74 12.98
CA THR A 27 -3.01 -32.40 13.60
C THR A 27 -4.35 -31.70 13.34
N VAL A 28 -4.91 -31.81 12.14
CA VAL A 28 -6.16 -31.12 11.74
C VAL A 28 -7.41 -31.82 12.29
N LEU A 29 -7.36 -33.15 12.46
CA LEU A 29 -8.52 -33.98 12.83
C LEU A 29 -8.65 -34.24 14.34
N ARG A 30 -7.77 -33.72 15.19
CA ARG A 30 -7.85 -33.89 16.66
C ARG A 30 -9.10 -33.29 17.31
N GLY A 31 -9.89 -32.50 16.57
CA GLY A 31 -11.15 -31.91 17.03
C GLY A 31 -12.40 -32.36 16.27
N ALA A 32 -12.29 -33.25 15.28
CA ALA A 32 -13.44 -33.78 14.55
C ALA A 32 -13.77 -35.17 15.10
N SER A 33 -15.00 -35.38 15.55
CA SER A 33 -15.46 -36.70 16.00
C SER A 33 -15.19 -37.75 14.91
N ALA A 34 -14.43 -38.79 15.26
CA ALA A 34 -14.21 -39.92 14.37
C ALA A 34 -15.56 -40.63 14.12
N GLY A 35 -16.17 -40.32 12.99
CA GLY A 35 -17.43 -40.89 12.50
C GLY A 35 -18.18 -39.91 11.59
N ASN A 36 -18.35 -40.25 10.32
CA ASN A 36 -19.16 -39.57 9.29
C ASN A 36 -18.66 -38.22 8.71
N GLY A 37 -17.36 -37.92 8.77
CA GLY A 37 -16.79 -36.69 8.17
C GLY A 37 -16.77 -36.69 6.63
N ARG A 38 -16.77 -35.51 6.01
CA ARG A 38 -16.66 -35.33 4.54
C ARG A 38 -15.39 -34.56 4.14
N GLY A 39 -14.67 -35.07 3.14
CA GLY A 39 -13.39 -34.53 2.66
C GLY A 39 -13.40 -34.19 1.16
N LEU A 40 -12.72 -33.09 0.78
CA LEU A 40 -12.51 -32.69 -0.62
C LEU A 40 -11.01 -32.44 -0.91
N PRO A 41 -10.18 -33.47 -1.09
CA PRO A 41 -8.77 -33.35 -1.48
C PRO A 41 -8.57 -33.35 -3.00
N ASP A 42 -7.34 -33.03 -3.42
CA ASP A 42 -6.82 -33.39 -4.74
C ASP A 42 -6.70 -34.93 -4.89
N THR A 43 -6.52 -35.42 -6.11
CA THR A 43 -6.43 -36.87 -6.38
C THR A 43 -5.16 -37.51 -5.79
N GLY A 44 -5.23 -38.80 -5.41
CA GLY A 44 -4.06 -39.60 -4.99
C GLY A 44 -4.12 -40.16 -3.56
N GLU A 45 -2.95 -40.38 -2.94
CA GLU A 45 -2.80 -41.08 -1.65
C GLU A 45 -3.54 -40.40 -0.48
N LEU A 46 -3.68 -39.07 -0.51
CA LEU A 46 -4.41 -38.33 0.53
C LEU A 46 -5.91 -38.65 0.51
N ALA A 47 -6.51 -38.77 -0.67
CA ALA A 47 -7.91 -39.13 -0.83
C ALA A 47 -8.20 -40.53 -0.27
N LEU A 48 -7.35 -41.50 -0.62
CA LEU A 48 -7.43 -42.87 -0.11
C LEU A 48 -7.19 -42.92 1.41
N HIS A 49 -6.27 -42.11 1.93
CA HIS A 49 -6.01 -42.03 3.37
C HIS A 49 -7.22 -41.47 4.13
N LEU A 50 -7.82 -40.38 3.65
CA LEU A 50 -9.04 -39.81 4.24
C LEU A 50 -10.18 -40.84 4.23
N ALA A 51 -10.36 -41.56 3.12
CA ALA A 51 -11.36 -42.62 3.00
C ALA A 51 -11.10 -43.78 3.98
N SER A 52 -9.83 -44.20 4.16
CA SER A 52 -9.45 -45.23 5.16
C SER A 52 -9.73 -44.81 6.61
N MET A 53 -9.82 -43.50 6.88
CA MET A 53 -10.18 -42.95 8.18
C MET A 53 -11.71 -42.77 8.35
N GLY A 54 -12.50 -43.25 7.39
CA GLY A 54 -13.97 -43.21 7.45
C GLY A 54 -14.59 -41.91 6.92
N TYR A 55 -13.85 -41.07 6.19
CA TYR A 55 -14.42 -39.92 5.51
C TYR A 55 -15.13 -40.34 4.22
N ALA A 56 -16.27 -39.71 3.91
CA ALA A 56 -16.79 -39.69 2.55
C ALA A 56 -16.02 -38.64 1.74
N VAL A 57 -15.32 -39.07 0.69
CA VAL A 57 -14.33 -38.25 -0.01
C VAL A 57 -14.78 -37.98 -1.45
N ASP A 58 -14.81 -36.71 -1.85
CA ASP A 58 -14.84 -36.30 -3.25
C ASP A 58 -13.41 -35.92 -3.65
N ALA A 59 -12.77 -36.67 -4.55
CA ALA A 59 -11.42 -36.36 -5.03
C ALA A 59 -11.52 -35.64 -6.38
N VAL A 60 -11.00 -34.41 -6.46
CA VAL A 60 -11.19 -33.53 -7.62
C VAL A 60 -9.87 -33.27 -8.35
N ASP A 61 -9.87 -33.42 -9.68
CA ASP A 61 -8.80 -32.92 -10.56
C ASP A 61 -9.36 -32.59 -11.96
N TRP A 62 -8.69 -31.72 -12.70
CA TRP A 62 -9.03 -31.34 -14.06
C TRP A 62 -8.25 -32.16 -15.11
N ALA A 63 -7.16 -32.81 -14.73
CA ALA A 63 -6.34 -33.61 -15.62
C ALA A 63 -6.80 -35.08 -15.63
N ASN A 64 -7.19 -35.59 -16.80
CA ASN A 64 -7.63 -36.99 -16.96
C ASN A 64 -6.56 -38.01 -16.51
N CYS A 65 -5.27 -37.64 -16.58
CA CYS A 65 -4.16 -38.50 -16.16
C CYS A 65 -3.97 -38.58 -14.63
N ALA A 66 -4.69 -37.77 -13.86
CA ALA A 66 -4.61 -37.74 -12.40
C ALA A 66 -5.52 -38.80 -11.74
N PHE A 67 -6.37 -39.48 -12.52
CA PHE A 67 -7.17 -40.60 -12.05
C PHE A 67 -6.41 -41.91 -12.24
N PRO A 68 -6.39 -42.80 -11.23
CA PRO A 68 -5.75 -44.11 -11.35
C PRO A 68 -6.36 -44.90 -12.52
N SER A 69 -5.50 -45.55 -13.31
CA SER A 69 -5.95 -46.42 -14.42
C SER A 69 -6.84 -47.52 -13.88
N THR A 70 -7.98 -47.74 -14.54
CA THR A 70 -9.07 -48.62 -14.13
C THR A 70 -8.71 -50.08 -13.87
N ASP A 71 -7.52 -50.55 -14.27
CA ASP A 71 -7.20 -51.99 -14.27
C ASP A 71 -6.37 -52.49 -13.08
N ALA A 72 -5.78 -51.63 -12.23
CA ALA A 72 -4.80 -52.06 -11.19
C ALA A 72 -5.27 -51.92 -9.72
N HIS A 73 -6.40 -51.26 -9.45
CA HIS A 73 -6.79 -50.85 -8.09
C HIS A 73 -8.27 -51.11 -7.71
N LEU A 74 -9.02 -51.89 -8.51
CA LEU A 74 -10.45 -52.15 -8.29
C LEU A 74 -10.75 -53.02 -7.04
N ASP A 75 -9.75 -53.70 -6.48
CA ASP A 75 -9.92 -54.60 -5.33
C ASP A 75 -9.60 -53.96 -3.97
N ASP A 76 -9.18 -52.69 -3.93
CA ASP A 76 -8.99 -51.96 -2.65
C ASP A 76 -10.33 -51.36 -2.17
N PRO A 77 -10.87 -51.77 -1.01
CA PRO A 77 -12.11 -51.24 -0.45
C PRO A 77 -12.08 -49.72 -0.24
N ALA A 78 -10.91 -49.13 0.06
CA ALA A 78 -10.75 -47.68 0.23
C ALA A 78 -10.82 -46.92 -1.10
N HIS A 79 -10.54 -47.59 -2.23
CA HIS A 79 -10.65 -46.99 -3.54
C HIS A 79 -12.10 -46.89 -4.02
N ARG A 80 -12.97 -47.83 -3.59
CA ARG A 80 -14.41 -47.82 -3.89
C ARG A 80 -15.19 -46.78 -3.08
N SER A 81 -14.64 -46.30 -1.96
CA SER A 81 -15.29 -45.31 -1.08
C SER A 81 -14.96 -43.84 -1.45
N VAL A 82 -14.09 -43.59 -2.43
CA VAL A 82 -13.78 -42.25 -2.95
C VAL A 82 -14.57 -41.96 -4.23
N ARG A 83 -15.26 -40.82 -4.27
CA ARG A 83 -15.91 -40.29 -5.49
C ARG A 83 -14.92 -39.45 -6.28
N TRP A 84 -14.39 -40.00 -7.36
CA TRP A 84 -13.51 -39.29 -8.27
C TRP A 84 -14.30 -38.35 -9.19
N GLN A 85 -14.00 -37.06 -9.16
CA GLN A 85 -14.70 -36.02 -9.92
C GLN A 85 -13.74 -35.31 -10.86
N HIS A 86 -13.99 -35.44 -12.17
CA HIS A 86 -13.31 -34.66 -13.19
C HIS A 86 -13.95 -33.26 -13.27
N LEU A 87 -13.30 -32.26 -12.68
CA LEU A 87 -13.86 -30.94 -12.49
C LEU A 87 -12.76 -29.87 -12.46
N ASP A 88 -12.92 -28.82 -13.28
CA ASP A 88 -12.13 -27.59 -13.17
C ASP A 88 -12.75 -26.69 -12.09
N ILE A 89 -12.11 -26.63 -10.92
CA ILE A 89 -12.60 -25.83 -9.79
C ILE A 89 -12.64 -24.33 -10.07
N GLU A 90 -11.90 -23.81 -11.06
CA GLU A 90 -11.90 -22.38 -11.39
C GLU A 90 -13.15 -21.98 -12.18
N ARG A 91 -13.59 -22.86 -13.08
CA ARG A 91 -14.59 -22.56 -14.13
C ARG A 91 -15.90 -23.31 -13.99
N ALA A 92 -15.93 -24.43 -13.27
CA ALA A 92 -17.07 -25.33 -13.28
C ALA A 92 -18.15 -24.95 -12.25
N ASN A 93 -19.39 -25.30 -12.59
CA ASN A 93 -20.49 -25.35 -11.63
C ASN A 93 -20.23 -26.48 -10.62
N LEU A 94 -20.09 -26.11 -9.34
CA LEU A 94 -19.80 -27.03 -8.24
C LEU A 94 -21.02 -27.87 -7.78
N SER A 95 -22.07 -27.99 -8.60
CA SER A 95 -23.27 -28.81 -8.31
C SER A 95 -22.98 -30.32 -8.31
N LYS A 96 -21.89 -30.77 -8.95
CA LYS A 96 -21.43 -32.18 -8.92
C LYS A 96 -20.84 -32.60 -7.56
N LEU A 97 -20.41 -31.62 -6.77
CA LEU A 97 -19.89 -31.78 -5.41
C LEU A 97 -21.04 -31.93 -4.41
N GLN A 98 -20.76 -32.58 -3.27
CA GLN A 98 -21.76 -32.81 -2.22
C GLN A 98 -22.48 -31.50 -1.82
N ALA A 99 -23.81 -31.55 -1.76
CA ALA A 99 -24.65 -30.40 -1.45
C ALA A 99 -24.55 -29.99 0.04
N ASP A 100 -24.47 -30.97 0.96
CA ASP A 100 -24.48 -30.70 2.41
C ASP A 100 -23.12 -30.22 2.98
N GLY A 101 -22.18 -29.80 2.11
CA GLY A 101 -20.88 -29.25 2.50
C GLY A 101 -19.84 -30.28 2.99
N TYR A 102 -18.68 -29.76 3.41
CA TYR A 102 -17.48 -30.52 3.77
C TYR A 102 -16.96 -30.14 5.16
N ASP A 103 -16.42 -31.12 5.88
CA ASP A 103 -15.72 -30.89 7.16
C ASP A 103 -14.25 -30.52 6.91
N LEU A 104 -13.71 -30.97 5.78
CA LEU A 104 -12.32 -30.73 5.37
C LEU A 104 -12.24 -30.51 3.86
N ILE A 105 -11.62 -29.41 3.44
CA ILE A 105 -11.22 -29.18 2.04
C ILE A 105 -9.70 -29.04 2.02
N VAL A 106 -9.02 -29.75 1.11
CA VAL A 106 -7.55 -29.70 1.03
C VAL A 106 -7.10 -29.29 -0.37
N LEU A 107 -6.37 -28.18 -0.45
CA LEU A 107 -5.72 -27.70 -1.66
C LEU A 107 -4.22 -27.94 -1.53
N ARG A 108 -3.74 -29.00 -2.18
CA ARG A 108 -2.32 -29.37 -2.13
C ARG A 108 -1.64 -29.00 -3.43
N MET A 109 -0.63 -28.14 -3.33
CA MET A 109 0.21 -27.64 -4.43
C MET A 109 -0.55 -26.98 -5.59
N VAL A 110 -1.86 -26.80 -5.49
CA VAL A 110 -2.69 -26.23 -6.55
C VAL A 110 -2.89 -24.73 -6.39
N PHE A 111 -2.79 -24.21 -5.15
CA PHE A 111 -3.18 -22.83 -4.83
C PHE A 111 -2.37 -21.77 -5.61
N ALA A 112 -1.06 -22.01 -5.78
CA ALA A 112 -0.18 -21.12 -6.54
C ALA A 112 -0.61 -20.96 -8.02
N PHE A 113 -1.30 -21.96 -8.59
CA PHE A 113 -1.71 -21.97 -9.99
C PHE A 113 -3.11 -21.38 -10.23
N LEU A 114 -3.86 -21.08 -9.17
CA LEU A 114 -5.21 -20.52 -9.30
C LEU A 114 -5.12 -19.06 -9.77
N ARG A 115 -5.95 -18.69 -10.75
CA ARG A 115 -6.02 -17.35 -11.34
C ARG A 115 -6.74 -16.37 -10.41
N ASP A 116 -7.84 -16.82 -9.78
CA ASP A 116 -8.63 -16.03 -8.84
C ASP A 116 -8.72 -16.74 -7.48
N ARG A 117 -7.61 -16.65 -6.74
CA ARG A 117 -7.43 -17.29 -5.43
C ARG A 117 -8.43 -16.78 -4.39
N THR A 118 -8.75 -15.48 -4.42
CA THR A 118 -9.70 -14.86 -3.48
C THR A 118 -11.10 -15.40 -3.67
N ARG A 119 -11.61 -15.40 -4.91
CA ARG A 119 -12.93 -15.97 -5.25
C ARG A 119 -13.00 -17.45 -4.87
N LEU A 120 -11.99 -18.24 -5.23
CA LEU A 120 -12.01 -19.68 -5.01
C LEU A 120 -11.91 -20.05 -3.54
N THR A 121 -11.07 -19.34 -2.78
CA THR A 121 -10.98 -19.51 -1.33
C THR A 121 -12.34 -19.24 -0.67
N ARG A 122 -13.03 -18.16 -1.07
CA ARG A 122 -14.36 -17.85 -0.53
C ARG A 122 -15.43 -18.84 -0.99
N THR A 123 -15.38 -19.28 -2.24
CA THR A 123 -16.32 -20.26 -2.81
C THR A 123 -16.22 -21.60 -2.09
N LEU A 124 -14.99 -22.09 -1.92
CA LEU A 124 -14.70 -23.32 -1.19
C LEU A 124 -14.98 -23.15 0.32
N GLY A 125 -14.63 -22.01 0.90
CA GLY A 125 -14.89 -21.71 2.30
C GLY A 125 -16.38 -21.69 2.65
N ARG A 126 -17.26 -21.24 1.73
CA ARG A 126 -18.72 -21.31 1.89
C ARG A 126 -19.28 -22.74 1.87
N ARG A 127 -18.52 -23.70 1.34
CA ARG A 127 -18.88 -25.13 1.34
C ARG A 127 -18.43 -25.84 2.63
N LEU A 128 -17.69 -25.18 3.51
CA LEU A 128 -17.32 -25.76 4.80
C LEU A 128 -18.52 -25.78 5.76
N ARG A 129 -18.69 -26.91 6.44
CA ARG A 129 -19.63 -27.06 7.55
C ARG A 129 -19.15 -26.27 8.76
N THR A 130 -20.02 -26.13 9.78
CA THR A 130 -19.65 -25.54 11.06
C THR A 130 -18.40 -26.22 11.63
N ASN A 131 -17.38 -25.43 11.99
CA ASN A 131 -16.05 -25.88 12.41
C ASN A 131 -15.21 -26.59 11.33
N GLY A 132 -15.63 -26.61 10.08
CA GLY A 132 -14.84 -27.15 8.96
C GLY A 132 -13.56 -26.35 8.71
N ALA A 133 -12.58 -26.98 8.06
CA ALA A 133 -11.31 -26.35 7.71
C ALA A 133 -11.00 -26.40 6.21
N LEU A 134 -10.48 -25.28 5.69
CA LEU A 134 -9.72 -25.27 4.44
C LEU A 134 -8.25 -25.43 4.77
N VAL A 135 -7.61 -26.43 4.17
CA VAL A 135 -6.18 -26.69 4.33
C VAL A 135 -5.46 -26.40 3.03
N VAL A 136 -4.50 -25.48 3.05
CA VAL A 136 -3.63 -25.20 1.89
C VAL A 136 -2.24 -25.72 2.19
N ILE A 137 -1.72 -26.58 1.32
CA ILE A 137 -0.37 -27.16 1.42
C ILE A 137 0.42 -26.66 0.22
N THR A 138 1.44 -25.84 0.44
CA THR A 138 2.16 -25.15 -0.63
C THR A 138 3.65 -25.01 -0.30
N PRO A 139 4.57 -25.04 -1.27
CA PRO A 139 5.94 -24.64 -1.01
C PRO A 139 6.00 -23.12 -0.83
N LEU A 140 7.02 -22.64 -0.12
CA LEU A 140 7.24 -21.20 0.09
C LEU A 140 8.29 -20.67 -0.89
N ALA A 141 8.08 -19.45 -1.39
CA ALA A 141 9.02 -18.82 -2.32
C ALA A 141 10.42 -18.67 -1.72
N ALA A 142 10.52 -18.46 -0.40
CA ALA A 142 11.77 -18.35 0.35
C ALA A 142 12.62 -19.63 0.32
N THR A 143 12.00 -20.80 0.23
CA THR A 143 12.68 -22.11 0.22
C THR A 143 12.64 -22.80 -1.14
N THR A 144 12.12 -22.12 -2.17
CA THR A 144 11.97 -22.65 -3.53
C THR A 144 12.97 -21.96 -4.48
N PRO A 145 13.76 -22.71 -5.27
CA PRO A 145 14.67 -22.14 -6.27
C PRO A 145 13.96 -21.16 -7.21
N ALA A 146 14.67 -20.10 -7.63
CA ALA A 146 14.10 -18.99 -8.42
C ALA A 146 13.34 -19.45 -9.67
N GLU A 147 13.90 -20.41 -10.40
CA GLU A 147 13.33 -21.03 -11.61
C GLU A 147 12.01 -21.80 -11.37
N ARG A 148 11.66 -22.08 -10.10
CA ARG A 148 10.46 -22.82 -9.70
C ARG A 148 9.50 -21.99 -8.82
N ARG A 149 9.75 -20.70 -8.60
CA ARG A 149 8.88 -19.85 -7.76
C ARG A 149 7.42 -19.82 -8.21
N GLY A 150 7.14 -20.04 -9.49
CA GLY A 150 5.76 -20.12 -10.00
C GLY A 150 4.90 -21.28 -9.45
N ILE A 151 5.47 -22.15 -8.61
CA ILE A 151 4.72 -23.23 -7.91
C ILE A 151 4.59 -23.00 -6.40
N ALA A 152 5.19 -21.92 -5.89
CA ALA A 152 5.28 -21.59 -4.47
C ALA A 152 4.45 -20.36 -4.15
N LEU A 153 4.06 -20.23 -2.88
CA LEU A 153 3.51 -18.97 -2.38
C LEU A 153 4.59 -18.18 -1.67
N ASP A 154 4.64 -16.88 -1.88
CA ASP A 154 5.36 -15.98 -1.00
C ASP A 154 4.57 -15.70 0.29
N GLU A 155 5.20 -14.96 1.21
CA GLU A 155 4.61 -14.63 2.51
C GLU A 155 3.41 -13.69 2.39
N ASP A 156 3.39 -12.83 1.36
CA ASP A 156 2.31 -11.90 1.06
C ASP A 156 1.05 -12.67 0.61
N GLU A 157 1.22 -13.62 -0.31
CA GLU A 157 0.16 -14.49 -0.80
C GLU A 157 -0.43 -15.39 0.31
N VAL A 158 0.41 -15.85 1.24
CA VAL A 158 -0.02 -16.58 2.44
C VAL A 158 -0.79 -15.68 3.40
N ALA A 159 -0.32 -14.46 3.65
CA ALA A 159 -0.96 -13.51 4.54
C ALA A 159 -2.34 -13.08 4.02
N HIS A 160 -2.44 -12.80 2.72
CA HIS A 160 -3.72 -12.49 2.06
C HIS A 160 -4.72 -13.63 2.22
N LEU A 161 -4.30 -14.88 1.96
CA LEU A 161 -5.12 -16.07 2.17
C LEU A 161 -5.61 -16.17 3.62
N VAL A 162 -4.72 -15.98 4.60
CA VAL A 162 -5.03 -16.03 6.04
C VAL A 162 -6.00 -14.91 6.47
N SER A 163 -5.84 -13.70 5.93
CA SER A 163 -6.62 -12.52 6.31
C SER A 163 -8.15 -12.72 6.18
N MET A 164 -8.57 -13.58 5.25
CA MET A 164 -9.97 -13.91 4.98
C MET A 164 -10.64 -14.76 6.06
N TRP A 165 -9.89 -15.28 7.03
CA TRP A 165 -10.37 -16.25 8.02
C TRP A 165 -10.26 -15.72 9.44
N GLY A 166 -11.17 -16.15 10.32
CA GLY A 166 -11.18 -15.80 11.73
C GLY A 166 -10.12 -16.55 12.53
N GLN A 167 -9.71 -17.73 12.05
CA GLN A 167 -8.61 -18.51 12.62
C GLN A 167 -7.73 -19.06 11.51
N ALA A 168 -6.43 -18.93 11.69
CA ALA A 168 -5.43 -19.53 10.82
C ALA A 168 -4.31 -20.14 11.67
N GLN A 169 -3.96 -21.37 11.37
CA GLN A 169 -2.79 -22.04 11.94
C GLN A 169 -1.84 -22.38 10.81
N ARG A 170 -0.55 -22.14 11.03
CA ARG A 170 0.51 -22.46 10.07
C ARG A 170 1.50 -23.41 10.72
N PHE A 171 1.94 -24.42 9.98
CA PHE A 171 3.05 -25.28 10.38
C PHE A 171 3.88 -25.70 9.16
N ASP A 172 5.17 -25.93 9.38
CA ASP A 172 6.04 -26.54 8.37
C ASP A 172 5.87 -28.06 8.37
N ALA A 173 5.80 -28.64 7.17
CA ALA A 173 5.85 -30.07 6.96
C ALA A 173 6.84 -30.42 5.84
N ASN A 174 8.12 -30.56 6.21
CA ASN A 174 9.23 -30.93 5.33
C ASN A 174 9.46 -29.86 4.22
N GLY A 175 9.50 -28.59 4.60
CA GLY A 175 9.73 -27.48 3.66
C GLY A 175 8.48 -27.03 2.90
N MET A 176 7.31 -27.54 3.27
CA MET A 176 6.00 -27.13 2.78
C MET A 176 5.25 -26.40 3.88
N ALA A 177 4.70 -25.23 3.57
CA ALA A 177 3.75 -24.57 4.46
C ALA A 177 2.41 -25.30 4.42
N VAL A 178 1.88 -25.64 5.59
CA VAL A 178 0.51 -26.11 5.77
C VAL A 178 -0.27 -25.06 6.53
N LEU A 179 -1.30 -24.52 5.88
CA LEU A 179 -2.20 -23.50 6.42
C LEU A 179 -3.54 -24.16 6.72
N VAL A 180 -4.02 -24.06 7.95
CA VAL A 180 -5.33 -24.56 8.39
C VAL A 180 -6.21 -23.36 8.71
N LEU A 181 -7.25 -23.17 7.92
CA LEU A 181 -8.05 -21.94 7.90
C LEU A 181 -9.49 -22.27 8.31
N ARG A 182 -10.01 -21.55 9.31
CA ARG A 182 -11.36 -21.76 9.88
C ARG A 182 -12.10 -20.44 10.09
N GLY A 183 -13.43 -20.50 10.00
CA GLY A 183 -14.30 -19.35 10.21
C GLY A 183 -14.12 -18.26 9.17
N LEU A 184 -14.50 -18.52 7.92
CA LEU A 184 -14.42 -17.53 6.84
C LEU A 184 -15.14 -16.23 7.27
N LYS A 185 -14.44 -15.09 7.25
CA LYS A 185 -15.00 -13.79 7.61
C LYS A 185 -16.09 -13.42 6.61
N LYS A 186 -17.25 -12.98 7.12
CA LYS A 186 -18.29 -12.42 6.26
C LYS A 186 -17.80 -11.07 5.71
N PRO A 187 -17.90 -10.81 4.41
CA PRO A 187 -17.64 -9.47 3.88
C PRO A 187 -18.68 -8.49 4.43
N ALA A 188 -18.29 -7.22 4.59
CA ALA A 188 -19.18 -6.17 5.09
C ALA A 188 -20.40 -5.96 4.17
N ALA A 189 -20.24 -6.19 2.86
CA ALA A 189 -21.31 -6.30 1.87
C ALA A 189 -21.20 -7.61 1.09
N GLN A 190 -22.32 -8.30 0.87
CA GLN A 190 -22.32 -9.52 0.06
C GLN A 190 -22.45 -9.17 -1.41
N ILE A 191 -21.40 -9.42 -2.19
CA ILE A 191 -21.48 -9.30 -3.65
C ILE A 191 -22.05 -10.58 -4.23
N THR A 192 -23.19 -10.47 -4.91
CA THR A 192 -23.98 -11.58 -5.47
C THR A 192 -23.88 -11.58 -6.99
N ASN A 193 -23.78 -12.77 -7.59
CA ASN A 193 -23.93 -12.91 -9.04
C ASN A 193 -25.42 -12.80 -9.37
N THR A 194 -25.78 -11.86 -10.24
CA THR A 194 -27.12 -11.84 -10.83
C THR A 194 -27.24 -13.05 -11.79
N PRO A 195 -28.29 -13.90 -11.65
CA PRO A 195 -28.51 -15.03 -12.53
C PRO A 195 -28.61 -14.57 -13.99
N SER A 196 -27.89 -15.22 -14.90
CA SER A 196 -28.07 -14.91 -16.34
C SER A 196 -29.37 -15.53 -16.85
N PRO A 197 -30.20 -14.81 -17.63
CA PRO A 197 -31.34 -15.41 -18.28
C PRO A 197 -30.86 -16.52 -19.24
N PRO A 198 -31.57 -17.65 -19.34
CA PRO A 198 -31.15 -18.74 -20.21
C PRO A 198 -31.28 -18.33 -21.68
N LEU A 199 -30.19 -18.51 -22.45
CA LEU A 199 -30.13 -18.43 -23.93
C LEU A 199 -30.40 -17.06 -24.57
N SER A 200 -29.55 -16.06 -24.30
CA SER A 200 -29.17 -15.01 -25.27
C SER A 200 -27.96 -14.24 -24.73
N SER A 201 -27.05 -13.78 -25.60
CA SER A 201 -26.00 -12.85 -25.18
C SER A 201 -26.64 -11.49 -24.89
N VAL A 202 -27.03 -11.26 -23.64
CA VAL A 202 -27.59 -9.99 -23.20
C VAL A 202 -26.46 -9.01 -22.91
N THR A 203 -26.54 -7.83 -23.52
CA THR A 203 -25.70 -6.69 -23.13
C THR A 203 -26.49 -5.86 -22.14
N GLU A 204 -26.08 -5.92 -20.88
CA GLU A 204 -26.70 -5.17 -19.78
C GLU A 204 -26.04 -3.79 -19.70
N VAL A 205 -26.82 -2.73 -19.57
CA VAL A 205 -26.31 -1.35 -19.47
C VAL A 205 -26.69 -0.79 -18.11
N HIS A 206 -25.71 -0.31 -17.35
CA HIS A 206 -25.90 0.32 -16.05
C HIS A 206 -25.73 1.84 -16.12
N ALA A 207 -26.71 2.57 -15.62
CA ALA A 207 -26.67 4.02 -15.45
C ALA A 207 -26.11 4.37 -14.06
N VAL A 208 -25.04 5.18 -14.02
CA VAL A 208 -24.45 5.71 -12.79
C VAL A 208 -24.76 7.20 -12.69
N ALA A 209 -25.73 7.54 -11.84
CA ALA A 209 -26.12 8.92 -11.55
C ALA A 209 -25.73 9.32 -10.12
N THR A 210 -25.42 10.60 -9.93
CA THR A 210 -25.17 11.19 -8.61
C THR A 210 -26.05 12.40 -8.38
N ASP A 211 -26.54 12.61 -7.16
CA ASP A 211 -27.30 13.81 -6.82
C ASP A 211 -26.38 15.04 -6.60
N ALA A 212 -27.00 16.18 -6.28
CA ALA A 212 -26.28 17.41 -5.94
C ALA A 212 -25.40 17.31 -4.69
N GLN A 213 -25.49 16.21 -3.93
CA GLN A 213 -24.67 15.92 -2.76
C GLN A 213 -23.56 14.89 -3.08
N GLY A 214 -23.45 14.42 -4.32
CA GLY A 214 -22.47 13.42 -4.73
C GLY A 214 -22.77 12.00 -4.25
N ARG A 215 -24.01 11.72 -3.83
CA ARG A 215 -24.49 10.37 -3.48
C ARG A 215 -24.90 9.62 -4.74
N VAL A 216 -24.66 8.31 -4.81
CA VAL A 216 -25.01 7.48 -5.98
C VAL A 216 -26.42 6.90 -5.86
N LEU A 217 -27.17 6.87 -6.97
CA LEU A 217 -28.49 6.26 -7.01
C LEU A 217 -28.38 4.75 -7.08
N LEU A 218 -29.09 4.04 -6.21
CA LEU A 218 -29.26 2.59 -6.30
C LEU A 218 -30.74 2.26 -6.18
N ASP A 219 -31.15 1.20 -6.88
CA ASP A 219 -32.43 0.55 -6.66
C ASP A 219 -32.23 -0.75 -5.88
N ARG A 220 -33.31 -1.22 -5.25
CA ARG A 220 -33.32 -2.44 -4.47
C ARG A 220 -34.42 -3.36 -4.97
N SER A 221 -34.03 -4.58 -5.29
CA SER A 221 -34.93 -5.72 -5.54
C SER A 221 -34.82 -6.75 -4.42
N GLN A 222 -35.61 -7.82 -4.50
CA GLN A 222 -35.47 -8.99 -3.61
C GLN A 222 -34.07 -9.63 -3.65
N GLN A 223 -33.30 -9.41 -4.73
CA GLN A 223 -31.97 -9.99 -4.90
C GLN A 223 -30.87 -9.15 -4.23
N GLY A 224 -31.09 -7.85 -4.04
CA GLY A 224 -30.15 -6.91 -3.42
C GLY A 224 -30.22 -5.52 -4.02
N TRP A 225 -29.20 -4.72 -3.73
CA TRP A 225 -29.00 -3.40 -4.34
C TRP A 225 -28.34 -3.53 -5.72
N GLU A 226 -28.81 -2.73 -6.67
CA GLU A 226 -28.27 -2.66 -8.03
C GLU A 226 -28.25 -1.20 -8.52
N LEU A 227 -27.45 -0.94 -9.56
CA LEU A 227 -27.53 0.29 -10.33
C LEU A 227 -28.69 0.17 -11.33
N PRO A 228 -29.45 1.25 -11.56
CA PRO A 228 -30.48 1.27 -12.60
C PRO A 228 -29.91 0.77 -13.92
N GLY A 229 -30.58 -0.21 -14.53
CA GLY A 229 -30.04 -0.87 -15.71
C GLY A 229 -31.07 -1.67 -16.50
N ALA A 230 -30.78 -1.82 -17.80
CA ALA A 230 -31.62 -2.55 -18.73
C ALA A 230 -30.79 -3.26 -19.80
N SER A 231 -31.41 -4.21 -20.49
CA SER A 231 -30.82 -4.81 -21.68
C SER A 231 -30.88 -3.84 -22.85
N ALA A 232 -29.81 -3.76 -23.64
CA ALA A 232 -29.80 -2.98 -24.87
C ALA A 232 -30.74 -3.58 -25.92
N GLU A 233 -31.60 -2.75 -26.51
CA GLU A 233 -32.51 -3.17 -27.58
C GLU A 233 -31.86 -3.04 -28.97
N PRO A 234 -32.27 -3.85 -29.97
CA PRO A 234 -31.74 -3.74 -31.32
C PRO A 234 -31.92 -2.33 -31.91
N GLY A 235 -30.81 -1.66 -32.26
CA GLY A 235 -30.80 -0.31 -32.82
C GLY A 235 -30.73 0.83 -31.79
N GLU A 236 -30.75 0.52 -30.49
CA GLU A 236 -30.58 1.49 -29.41
C GLU A 236 -29.09 1.63 -29.03
N GLY A 237 -28.61 2.87 -28.85
CA GLY A 237 -27.27 3.14 -28.31
C GLY A 237 -27.23 2.97 -26.79
N PHE A 238 -26.05 2.66 -26.22
CA PHE A 238 -25.92 2.42 -24.77
C PHE A 238 -26.30 3.64 -23.93
N GLU A 239 -26.06 4.85 -24.43
CA GLU A 239 -26.46 6.11 -23.81
C GLU A 239 -27.98 6.19 -23.67
N HIS A 240 -28.72 5.81 -24.73
CA HIS A 240 -30.18 5.82 -24.75
C HIS A 240 -30.74 4.73 -23.82
N THR A 241 -30.16 3.52 -23.85
CA THR A 241 -30.54 2.43 -22.94
C THR A 241 -30.37 2.84 -21.48
N ALA A 242 -29.25 3.49 -21.12
CA ALA A 242 -29.00 3.94 -19.76
C ALA A 242 -30.00 5.02 -19.31
N VAL A 243 -30.27 6.01 -20.16
CA VAL A 243 -31.25 7.08 -19.90
C VAL A 243 -32.66 6.50 -19.70
N ARG A 244 -33.05 5.56 -20.56
CA ARG A 244 -34.35 4.87 -20.47
C ARG A 244 -34.47 4.05 -19.19
N ALA A 245 -33.46 3.24 -18.88
CA ALA A 245 -33.43 2.42 -17.66
C ALA A 245 -33.57 3.29 -16.40
N LEU A 246 -32.78 4.37 -16.33
CA LEU A 246 -32.84 5.34 -15.24
C LEU A 246 -34.24 5.92 -15.07
N ALA A 247 -34.86 6.38 -16.16
CA ALA A 247 -36.19 6.98 -16.13
C ALA A 247 -37.27 5.98 -15.72
N GLU A 248 -37.25 4.77 -16.29
CA GLU A 248 -38.26 3.74 -16.06
C GLU A 248 -38.22 3.15 -14.65
N GLN A 249 -37.04 3.02 -14.03
CA GLN A 249 -36.89 2.40 -12.71
C GLN A 249 -37.03 3.42 -11.57
N THR A 250 -36.53 4.65 -11.77
CA THR A 250 -36.29 5.59 -10.66
C THR A 250 -37.03 6.92 -10.76
N GLY A 251 -37.66 7.23 -11.90
CA GLY A 251 -38.25 8.54 -12.17
C GLY A 251 -37.24 9.66 -12.44
N VAL A 252 -35.93 9.36 -12.39
CA VAL A 252 -34.86 10.29 -12.77
C VAL A 252 -34.67 10.28 -14.28
N THR A 253 -34.70 11.46 -14.88
CA THR A 253 -34.58 11.64 -16.34
C THR A 253 -33.26 12.34 -16.68
N ALA A 254 -32.63 11.90 -17.76
CA ALA A 254 -31.43 12.52 -18.32
C ALA A 254 -31.58 12.62 -19.84
N VAL A 255 -30.69 13.35 -20.49
CA VAL A 255 -30.62 13.36 -21.96
C VAL A 255 -29.41 12.55 -22.43
N PRO A 256 -29.46 11.89 -23.61
CA PRO A 256 -28.36 11.07 -24.10
C PRO A 256 -27.02 11.81 -24.24
N THR A 257 -27.03 13.13 -24.43
CA THR A 257 -25.81 13.96 -24.47
C THR A 257 -25.11 14.10 -23.12
N ASP A 258 -25.80 13.80 -22.03
CA ASP A 258 -25.28 13.75 -20.67
C ASP A 258 -24.97 12.32 -20.20
N ALA A 259 -25.06 11.33 -21.10
CA ALA A 259 -24.77 9.94 -20.81
C ALA A 259 -23.48 9.51 -21.52
N HIS A 260 -22.48 9.10 -20.75
CA HIS A 260 -21.12 8.85 -21.24
C HIS A 260 -20.71 7.40 -20.97
N VAL A 261 -20.45 6.63 -22.03
CA VAL A 261 -19.95 5.26 -21.90
C VAL A 261 -18.52 5.28 -21.37
N LEU A 262 -18.28 4.64 -20.23
CA LEU A 262 -16.95 4.60 -19.60
C LEU A 262 -16.16 3.34 -19.93
N GLY A 263 -16.87 2.24 -20.16
CA GLY A 263 -16.25 0.95 -20.37
C GLY A 263 -17.24 -0.19 -20.37
N LEU A 264 -16.73 -1.35 -20.79
CA LEU A 264 -17.47 -2.60 -20.84
C LEU A 264 -16.75 -3.65 -19.99
N HIS A 265 -17.52 -4.47 -19.30
CA HIS A 265 -17.01 -5.66 -18.63
C HIS A 265 -17.54 -6.91 -19.33
N LEU A 266 -16.64 -7.85 -19.60
CA LEU A 266 -16.97 -9.17 -20.11
C LEU A 266 -16.68 -10.21 -19.02
N ASP A 267 -17.69 -10.99 -18.65
CA ASP A 267 -17.57 -12.09 -17.71
C ASP A 267 -18.37 -13.33 -18.14
N ALA A 268 -18.24 -14.43 -17.39
CA ALA A 268 -18.97 -15.67 -17.66
C ALA A 268 -19.25 -16.46 -16.36
N PRO A 269 -20.10 -15.93 -15.45
CA PRO A 269 -20.30 -16.51 -14.12
C PRO A 269 -20.85 -17.94 -14.16
N ASP A 270 -21.66 -18.27 -15.18
CA ASP A 270 -22.31 -19.57 -15.37
C ASP A 270 -21.87 -20.26 -16.68
N GLY A 271 -20.71 -19.88 -17.22
CA GLY A 271 -20.19 -20.41 -18.50
C GLY A 271 -20.77 -19.74 -19.76
N PHE A 272 -21.73 -18.82 -19.61
CA PHE A 272 -22.24 -17.99 -20.69
C PHE A 272 -21.58 -16.62 -20.68
N PRO A 273 -21.07 -16.12 -21.82
CA PRO A 273 -20.51 -14.78 -21.88
C PRO A 273 -21.61 -13.74 -21.65
N ARG A 274 -21.35 -12.83 -20.71
CA ARG A 274 -22.18 -11.67 -20.42
C ARG A 274 -21.35 -10.41 -20.59
N THR A 275 -21.94 -9.43 -21.25
CA THR A 275 -21.36 -8.10 -21.42
C THR A 275 -22.17 -7.13 -20.57
N SER A 276 -21.49 -6.35 -19.74
CA SER A 276 -22.10 -5.22 -19.01
C SER A 276 -21.41 -3.92 -19.40
N VAL A 277 -22.20 -2.88 -19.71
CA VAL A 277 -21.74 -1.56 -20.12
C VAL A 277 -22.00 -0.58 -18.99
N VAL A 278 -21.05 0.29 -18.71
CA VAL A 278 -21.16 1.29 -17.65
C VAL A 278 -21.30 2.66 -18.28
N VAL A 279 -22.40 3.35 -17.98
CA VAL A 279 -22.72 4.67 -18.51
C VAL A 279 -22.82 5.66 -17.35
N ARG A 280 -21.98 6.69 -17.37
CA ARG A 280 -21.98 7.76 -16.39
C ARG A 280 -22.92 8.87 -16.82
N ILE A 281 -23.83 9.27 -15.95
CA ILE A 281 -24.76 10.37 -16.18
C ILE A 281 -24.20 11.66 -15.56
N SER A 282 -23.87 12.65 -16.39
CA SER A 282 -23.29 13.93 -15.95
C SER A 282 -24.33 14.94 -15.45
N ALA A 283 -25.56 14.87 -15.96
CA ALA A 283 -26.67 15.72 -15.53
C ALA A 283 -28.00 14.98 -15.64
N HIS A 284 -28.91 15.25 -14.71
CA HIS A 284 -30.25 14.68 -14.66
C HIS A 284 -31.22 15.58 -13.90
N THR A 285 -32.51 15.29 -14.02
CA THR A 285 -33.60 15.95 -13.30
C THR A 285 -34.68 14.94 -12.92
N GLY A 286 -35.57 15.30 -11.99
CA GLY A 286 -36.68 14.44 -11.57
C GLY A 286 -36.60 14.10 -10.08
N GLN A 287 -37.72 13.61 -9.55
CA GLN A 287 -37.79 13.13 -8.18
C GLN A 287 -37.62 11.62 -8.16
N VAL A 288 -36.79 11.15 -7.22
CA VAL A 288 -36.55 9.71 -7.03
C VAL A 288 -37.80 9.06 -6.47
N GLN A 289 -38.33 8.08 -7.21
CA GLN A 289 -39.42 7.23 -6.77
C GLN A 289 -39.37 5.88 -7.51
N PRO A 290 -39.71 4.76 -6.86
CA PRO A 290 -39.79 3.47 -7.55
C PRO A 290 -40.97 3.50 -8.54
N LEU A 291 -40.67 3.38 -9.85
CA LEU A 291 -41.70 3.41 -10.90
C LEU A 291 -42.11 2.01 -11.41
N LYS A 292 -41.36 0.97 -11.04
CA LYS A 292 -41.69 -0.45 -11.27
C LYS A 292 -41.85 -1.18 -9.93
N PRO A 293 -42.96 -1.00 -9.20
CA PRO A 293 -43.11 -1.54 -7.85
C PRO A 293 -43.07 -3.09 -7.78
N ASP A 294 -43.33 -3.78 -8.88
CA ASP A 294 -43.23 -5.25 -8.95
C ASP A 294 -41.79 -5.76 -9.08
N GLU A 295 -40.84 -4.89 -9.46
CA GLU A 295 -39.42 -5.21 -9.70
C GLU A 295 -38.48 -4.49 -8.71
N VAL A 296 -38.87 -3.28 -8.31
CA VAL A 296 -38.10 -2.34 -7.49
C VAL A 296 -38.87 -2.02 -6.22
N GLU A 297 -38.37 -2.51 -5.08
CA GLU A 297 -38.95 -2.26 -3.76
C GLU A 297 -38.65 -0.84 -3.27
N HIS A 298 -37.45 -0.34 -3.58
CA HIS A 298 -36.95 0.92 -3.06
C HIS A 298 -35.88 1.53 -3.98
N VAL A 299 -35.79 2.85 -4.00
CA VAL A 299 -34.74 3.60 -4.71
C VAL A 299 -34.24 4.71 -3.79
N ASP A 300 -32.93 4.82 -3.60
CA ASP A 300 -32.35 5.85 -2.72
C ASP A 300 -30.94 6.29 -3.14
N TRP A 301 -30.52 7.43 -2.61
CA TRP A 301 -29.21 8.04 -2.78
C TRP A 301 -28.25 7.62 -1.67
N HIS A 302 -27.20 6.88 -2.02
CA HIS A 302 -26.21 6.37 -1.08
C HIS A 302 -24.89 7.16 -1.10
N PRO A 303 -24.35 7.56 0.06
CA PRO A 303 -23.01 8.13 0.10
C PRO A 303 -21.95 7.06 -0.22
N LEU A 304 -20.97 7.40 -1.05
CA LEU A 304 -19.96 6.46 -1.57
C LEU A 304 -19.24 5.71 -0.45
N HIS A 305 -18.76 6.42 0.57
CA HIS A 305 -18.05 5.83 1.71
C HIS A 305 -18.89 4.81 2.51
N ALA A 306 -20.21 4.76 2.34
CA ALA A 306 -21.10 3.82 3.03
C ALA A 306 -21.48 2.59 2.20
N LEU A 307 -21.11 2.52 0.92
CA LEU A 307 -21.49 1.39 0.04
C LEU A 307 -20.97 0.04 0.54
N HIS A 308 -19.85 0.03 1.27
CA HIS A 308 -19.33 -1.19 1.90
C HIS A 308 -20.24 -1.77 3.01
N ARG A 309 -21.28 -1.02 3.45
CA ARG A 309 -22.23 -1.43 4.49
C ARG A 309 -23.55 -1.97 3.94
N LEU A 310 -23.73 -1.96 2.63
CA LEU A 310 -24.90 -2.55 1.99
C LEU A 310 -24.95 -4.04 2.32
N ASP A 311 -26.14 -4.59 2.50
CA ASP A 311 -26.31 -6.01 2.81
C ASP A 311 -25.96 -6.90 1.61
N ARG A 312 -26.50 -6.58 0.42
CA ARG A 312 -26.26 -7.27 -0.86
C ARG A 312 -26.10 -6.27 -2.00
N LEU A 313 -25.12 -6.48 -2.87
CA LEU A 313 -24.88 -5.67 -4.07
C LEU A 313 -24.61 -6.58 -5.26
N SER A 314 -25.23 -6.30 -6.40
CA SER A 314 -24.93 -7.05 -7.64
C SER A 314 -23.46 -6.95 -8.05
N ALA A 315 -22.90 -8.05 -8.55
CA ALA A 315 -21.55 -8.10 -9.09
C ALA A 315 -21.33 -7.15 -10.28
N THR A 316 -22.32 -6.98 -11.15
CA THR A 316 -22.20 -6.06 -12.31
C THR A 316 -22.23 -4.61 -11.83
N SER A 317 -23.09 -4.30 -10.87
CA SER A 317 -23.16 -2.99 -10.22
C SER A 317 -21.88 -2.66 -9.43
N ALA A 318 -21.32 -3.62 -8.70
CA ALA A 318 -20.05 -3.45 -7.98
C ALA A 318 -18.88 -3.11 -8.92
N ARG A 319 -18.81 -3.74 -10.10
CA ARG A 319 -17.79 -3.43 -11.12
C ARG A 319 -18.01 -2.08 -11.77
N ALA A 320 -19.28 -1.71 -12.03
CA ALA A 320 -19.61 -0.39 -12.53
C ALA A 320 -19.21 0.71 -11.54
N LEU A 321 -19.49 0.52 -10.26
CA LEU A 321 -19.07 1.43 -9.19
C LEU A 321 -17.54 1.53 -9.07
N ASP A 322 -16.81 0.42 -9.16
CA ASP A 322 -15.33 0.44 -9.13
C ASP A 322 -14.73 1.11 -10.38
N LEU A 323 -15.39 1.00 -11.53
CA LEU A 323 -14.96 1.70 -12.73
C LEU A 323 -15.10 3.23 -12.57
N VAL A 324 -16.17 3.70 -11.94
CA VAL A 324 -16.40 5.14 -11.71
C VAL A 324 -15.54 5.66 -10.56
N TRP A 325 -15.59 4.99 -9.41
CA TRP A 325 -14.88 5.36 -8.17
C TRP A 325 -14.07 4.17 -7.63
N PRO A 326 -12.86 3.91 -8.18
CA PRO A 326 -12.04 2.78 -7.75
C PRO A 326 -11.75 2.79 -6.26
N GLY A 327 -11.87 1.65 -5.58
CA GLY A 327 -11.53 1.49 -4.17
C GLY A 327 -12.63 1.81 -3.14
N VAL A 328 -13.81 2.25 -3.59
CA VAL A 328 -14.97 2.46 -2.69
C VAL A 328 -15.48 1.14 -2.08
N LEU A 329 -15.37 0.04 -2.84
CA LEU A 329 -15.75 -1.29 -2.39
C LEU A 329 -14.50 -2.08 -1.97
N PRO A 330 -14.56 -2.86 -0.86
CA PRO A 330 -13.41 -3.60 -0.34
C PRO A 330 -13.00 -4.79 -1.23
N TYR A 331 -13.88 -5.22 -2.12
CA TYR A 331 -13.66 -6.30 -3.06
C TYR A 331 -14.60 -6.12 -4.25
N VAL A 332 -14.11 -6.41 -5.45
CA VAL A 332 -14.88 -6.35 -6.70
C VAL A 332 -14.60 -7.64 -7.47
N PRO A 333 -15.61 -8.37 -7.95
CA PRO A 333 -15.39 -9.58 -8.72
C PRO A 333 -14.63 -9.31 -10.01
N SER A 334 -13.65 -10.14 -10.33
CA SER A 334 -12.88 -10.02 -11.57
C SER A 334 -13.78 -10.12 -12.81
N ALA A 335 -13.48 -9.29 -13.81
CA ALA A 335 -14.02 -9.34 -15.16
C ALA A 335 -12.97 -8.76 -16.11
N HIS A 336 -13.03 -9.15 -17.38
CA HIS A 336 -12.21 -8.47 -18.38
C HIS A 336 -12.82 -7.10 -18.66
N MET A 337 -12.03 -6.04 -18.51
CA MET A 337 -12.47 -4.65 -18.70
C MET A 337 -11.96 -4.12 -20.04
N TYR A 338 -12.87 -3.58 -20.84
CA TYR A 338 -12.58 -2.79 -22.02
C TYR A 338 -12.86 -1.32 -21.70
N PRO A 339 -11.85 -0.52 -21.35
CA PRO A 339 -12.04 0.90 -21.09
C PRO A 339 -12.42 1.62 -22.39
N VAL A 340 -13.30 2.61 -22.29
CA VAL A 340 -13.59 3.56 -23.36
C VAL A 340 -12.95 4.88 -22.98
N ASP A 341 -12.15 5.44 -23.89
CA ASP A 341 -11.56 6.76 -23.69
C ASP A 341 -12.62 7.83 -23.98
N SER A 342 -13.50 8.05 -23.00
CA SER A 342 -14.52 9.09 -23.05
C SER A 342 -14.11 10.27 -22.19
N THR A 343 -14.10 11.45 -22.80
CA THR A 343 -13.98 12.72 -22.09
C THR A 343 -15.39 13.23 -21.80
N TYR A 344 -15.65 13.54 -20.53
CA TYR A 344 -16.91 14.11 -20.09
C TYR A 344 -16.61 15.23 -19.08
N PRO A 345 -17.50 16.23 -18.96
CA PRO A 345 -17.30 17.31 -18.00
C PRO A 345 -17.29 16.77 -16.56
N PRO A 346 -16.60 17.43 -15.62
CA PRO A 346 -16.66 17.09 -14.21
C PRO A 346 -18.11 17.02 -13.74
N VAL A 347 -18.44 15.98 -12.97
CA VAL A 347 -19.82 15.77 -12.53
C VAL A 347 -20.05 16.57 -11.23
N PRO A 348 -21.00 17.52 -11.22
CA PRO A 348 -21.25 18.34 -10.05
C PRO A 348 -21.85 17.52 -8.90
N GLY A 349 -21.61 17.97 -7.68
CA GLY A 349 -22.21 17.39 -6.49
C GLY A 349 -21.30 17.49 -5.28
N GLU A 350 -21.70 18.27 -4.30
CA GLU A 350 -20.97 18.43 -3.05
C GLU A 350 -21.94 18.69 -1.88
N LEU A 351 -21.78 17.92 -0.80
CA LEU A 351 -22.54 18.13 0.43
C LEU A 351 -22.19 19.51 1.02
N PRO A 352 -23.16 20.29 1.55
CA PRO A 352 -22.85 21.51 2.29
C PRO A 352 -21.84 21.28 3.42
N GLU A 353 -21.95 20.16 4.13
CA GLU A 353 -20.99 19.74 5.16
C GLU A 353 -19.56 19.55 4.60
N ALA A 354 -19.42 19.08 3.36
CA ALA A 354 -18.11 18.91 2.72
C ALA A 354 -17.46 20.27 2.43
N VAL A 355 -18.24 21.26 1.99
CA VAL A 355 -17.77 22.65 1.81
C VAL A 355 -17.32 23.23 3.15
N GLU A 356 -18.16 23.17 4.18
CA GLU A 356 -17.83 23.67 5.53
C GLU A 356 -16.54 23.03 6.08
N ARG A 357 -16.38 21.72 5.91
CA ARG A 357 -15.18 20.99 6.34
C ARG A 357 -13.94 21.34 5.51
N ARG A 358 -14.09 21.60 4.21
CA ARG A 358 -13.00 22.08 3.36
C ARG A 358 -12.51 23.44 3.81
N GLU A 359 -13.42 24.38 4.05
CA GLU A 359 -13.09 25.71 4.56
C GLU A 359 -12.38 25.62 5.91
N ALA A 360 -12.91 24.82 6.85
CA ALA A 360 -12.29 24.63 8.16
C ALA A 360 -10.91 23.95 8.09
N MET A 361 -10.72 23.00 7.16
CA MET A 361 -9.41 22.39 6.91
C MET A 361 -8.43 23.43 6.37
N ALA A 362 -8.84 24.24 5.38
CA ALA A 362 -8.04 25.30 4.82
C ALA A 362 -7.65 26.33 5.89
N ASP A 363 -8.59 26.76 6.73
CA ASP A 363 -8.33 27.70 7.84
C ASP A 363 -7.25 27.18 8.79
N ARG A 364 -7.29 25.89 9.14
CA ARG A 364 -6.26 25.28 10.02
C ARG A 364 -4.90 25.22 9.36
N VAL A 365 -4.84 24.82 8.09
CA VAL A 365 -3.58 24.77 7.32
C VAL A 365 -2.96 26.16 7.19
N ILE A 366 -3.78 27.18 6.91
CA ILE A 366 -3.37 28.58 6.78
C ILE A 366 -2.90 29.14 8.13
N ALA A 367 -3.67 28.93 9.20
CA ALA A 367 -3.31 29.38 10.54
C ALA A 367 -2.03 28.71 11.06
N GLY A 368 -1.73 27.49 10.59
CA GLY A 368 -0.48 26.78 10.86
C GLY A 368 0.75 27.33 10.11
N GLY A 369 0.58 28.28 9.19
CA GLY A 369 1.67 28.87 8.42
C GLY A 369 2.10 28.08 7.18
N TRP A 370 1.41 26.98 6.86
CA TRP A 370 1.77 26.05 5.77
C TRP A 370 1.30 26.49 4.37
N ALA A 371 0.52 27.57 4.29
CA ALA A 371 -0.01 28.13 3.04
C ALA A 371 0.01 29.67 3.06
N PRO A 372 1.19 30.31 3.14
CA PRO A 372 1.30 31.77 3.21
C PRO A 372 0.82 32.49 1.95
N SER A 373 0.79 31.84 0.77
CA SER A 373 0.43 32.48 -0.49
C SER A 373 -1.06 32.36 -0.82
N LEU A 374 -1.64 33.45 -1.35
CA LEU A 374 -3.04 33.46 -1.76
C LEU A 374 -3.40 32.37 -2.81
N PRO A 375 -2.57 32.07 -3.82
CA PRO A 375 -2.87 31.00 -4.77
C PRO A 375 -3.06 29.62 -4.12
N VAL A 376 -2.21 29.24 -3.16
CA VAL A 376 -2.32 27.95 -2.45
C VAL A 376 -3.55 27.94 -1.53
N GLN A 377 -3.83 29.06 -0.86
CA GLN A 377 -5.05 29.21 -0.06
C GLN A 377 -6.32 29.02 -0.89
N GLN A 378 -6.36 29.62 -2.08
CA GLN A 378 -7.48 29.47 -3.01
C GLN A 378 -7.62 28.03 -3.51
N ALA A 379 -6.51 27.35 -3.81
CA ALA A 379 -6.53 25.95 -4.20
C ALA A 379 -7.09 25.05 -3.09
N LEU A 380 -6.69 25.25 -1.83
CA LEU A 380 -7.21 24.49 -0.68
C LEU A 380 -8.73 24.68 -0.49
N ARG A 381 -9.24 25.88 -0.74
CA ARG A 381 -10.68 26.20 -0.65
C ARG A 381 -11.50 25.76 -1.87
N ALA A 382 -10.85 25.54 -3.01
CA ALA A 382 -11.52 25.15 -4.25
C ALA A 382 -11.57 23.63 -4.47
N VAL A 383 -10.47 22.92 -4.21
CA VAL A 383 -10.34 21.51 -4.59
C VAL A 383 -11.04 20.59 -3.58
N PRO A 384 -12.05 19.79 -3.99
CA PRO A 384 -12.82 18.94 -3.08
C PRO A 384 -12.03 17.68 -2.70
N ARG A 385 -11.16 17.78 -1.68
CA ARG A 385 -10.29 16.68 -1.20
C ARG A 385 -11.03 15.33 -1.03
N HIS A 386 -12.27 15.35 -0.54
CA HIS A 386 -13.08 14.14 -0.35
C HIS A 386 -13.39 13.37 -1.65
N ARG A 387 -13.42 14.04 -2.81
CA ARG A 387 -13.63 13.40 -4.12
C ARG A 387 -12.42 12.56 -4.56
N TYR A 388 -11.25 12.79 -3.96
CA TYR A 388 -10.04 11.98 -4.17
C TYR A 388 -9.90 10.84 -3.14
N THR A 389 -10.81 10.79 -2.16
CA THR A 389 -10.91 9.73 -1.14
C THR A 389 -12.39 9.30 -0.93
N PRO A 390 -13.12 8.90 -1.98
CA PRO A 390 -14.55 8.63 -1.91
C PRO A 390 -14.93 7.50 -0.93
N GLU A 391 -14.00 6.60 -0.61
CA GLU A 391 -14.14 5.54 0.38
C GLU A 391 -14.12 6.05 1.84
N SER A 392 -13.70 7.29 2.07
CA SER A 392 -13.51 7.84 3.41
C SER A 392 -14.67 8.76 3.83
N PRO A 393 -15.09 8.73 5.11
CA PRO A 393 -16.00 9.74 5.65
C PRO A 393 -15.40 11.15 5.55
N LEU A 394 -16.26 12.18 5.42
CA LEU A 394 -15.82 13.58 5.27
C LEU A 394 -14.88 14.05 6.40
N ARG A 395 -15.14 13.62 7.64
CA ARG A 395 -14.27 13.95 8.79
C ARG A 395 -12.83 13.50 8.60
N THR A 396 -12.61 12.36 7.94
CA THR A 396 -11.29 11.78 7.69
C THR A 396 -10.67 12.43 6.48
N ALA A 397 -11.46 12.63 5.41
CA ALA A 397 -11.02 13.29 4.20
C ALA A 397 -10.51 14.72 4.45
N TYR A 398 -11.15 15.46 5.34
CA TYR A 398 -10.82 16.87 5.66
C TYR A 398 -10.04 17.05 6.98
N HIS A 399 -9.45 15.99 7.51
CA HIS A 399 -8.50 16.15 8.61
C HIS A 399 -7.21 16.80 8.07
N SER A 400 -6.74 17.88 8.69
CA SER A 400 -5.57 18.63 8.23
C SER A 400 -4.29 17.79 8.28
N ASP A 401 -4.14 16.98 9.33
CA ASP A 401 -2.87 16.31 9.66
C ASP A 401 -2.84 14.81 9.35
N LEU A 402 -3.94 14.23 8.84
CA LEU A 402 -3.98 12.81 8.52
C LEU A 402 -3.71 12.57 7.03
N ALA A 403 -2.77 11.67 6.76
CA ALA A 403 -2.71 10.99 5.47
C ALA A 403 -3.83 9.94 5.39
N VAL A 404 -4.63 9.99 4.32
CA VAL A 404 -5.71 9.04 4.08
C VAL A 404 -5.18 7.91 3.22
N VAL A 405 -5.00 6.73 3.81
CA VAL A 405 -4.49 5.54 3.12
C VAL A 405 -5.52 5.04 2.10
N THR A 406 -5.13 4.98 0.84
CA THR A 406 -5.97 4.59 -0.31
C THR A 406 -5.64 3.18 -0.82
N GLU A 407 -4.45 2.67 -0.50
CA GLU A 407 -4.03 1.31 -0.81
C GLU A 407 -3.12 0.77 0.30
N ARG A 408 -3.27 -0.52 0.60
CA ARG A 408 -2.41 -1.26 1.51
C ARG A 408 -1.89 -2.51 0.80
N ASN A 409 -0.69 -2.92 1.14
CA ASN A 409 -0.19 -4.25 0.79
C ASN A 409 -0.75 -5.31 1.76
N ASP A 410 -0.31 -6.55 1.56
CA ASP A 410 -0.78 -7.72 2.29
C ASP A 410 -0.36 -7.74 3.77
N PHE A 411 0.68 -6.98 4.14
CA PHE A 411 1.07 -6.71 5.53
C PHE A 411 0.28 -5.57 6.19
N ALA A 412 -0.80 -5.09 5.55
CA ALA A 412 -1.57 -3.93 5.93
C ALA A 412 -0.75 -2.61 6.00
N LEU A 413 0.45 -2.58 5.43
CA LEU A 413 1.26 -1.37 5.31
C LEU A 413 0.70 -0.52 4.17
N ALA A 414 0.68 0.80 4.37
CA ALA A 414 0.23 1.72 3.35
C ALA A 414 1.18 1.70 2.14
N THR A 415 0.65 1.46 0.95
CA THR A 415 1.38 1.54 -0.33
C THR A 415 1.00 2.77 -1.14
N SER A 416 -0.16 3.36 -0.85
CA SER A 416 -0.62 4.63 -1.40
C SER A 416 -1.48 5.37 -0.38
N SER A 417 -1.41 6.70 -0.41
CA SER A 417 -2.23 7.58 0.41
C SER A 417 -2.39 8.94 -0.24
N VAL A 418 -3.49 9.62 0.07
CA VAL A 418 -3.56 11.08 -0.08
C VAL A 418 -2.90 11.69 1.16
N SER A 419 -1.78 12.40 0.98
CA SER A 419 -0.99 12.98 2.07
C SER A 419 -1.76 13.98 2.92
N ALA A 420 -1.24 14.32 4.11
CA ALA A 420 -1.83 15.35 4.97
C ALA A 420 -1.95 16.70 4.22
N ALA A 421 -3.03 17.43 4.46
CA ALA A 421 -3.32 18.66 3.72
C ALA A 421 -2.27 19.75 3.96
N TRP A 422 -1.77 19.86 5.19
CA TRP A 422 -0.72 20.83 5.53
C TRP A 422 0.57 20.56 4.75
N LEU A 423 0.97 19.29 4.62
CA LEU A 423 2.21 18.90 3.96
C LEU A 423 2.15 19.11 2.46
N GLN A 424 0.98 18.86 1.85
CA GLN A 424 0.77 19.16 0.43
C GLN A 424 0.79 20.66 0.14
N ALA A 425 0.20 21.47 1.03
CA ALA A 425 0.26 22.92 0.92
C ALA A 425 1.70 23.42 1.05
N ASP A 426 2.42 22.98 2.07
CA ASP A 426 3.82 23.32 2.32
C ASP A 426 4.72 22.98 1.13
N MET A 427 4.64 21.74 0.63
CA MET A 427 5.42 21.34 -0.54
C MET A 427 5.05 22.14 -1.78
N THR A 428 3.77 22.51 -1.95
CA THR A 428 3.32 23.33 -3.10
C THR A 428 3.84 24.76 -3.02
N GLU A 429 3.91 25.35 -1.83
CA GLU A 429 4.49 26.68 -1.60
C GLU A 429 5.98 26.72 -1.97
N HIS A 430 6.70 25.67 -1.60
CA HIS A 430 8.12 25.53 -1.89
C HIS A 430 8.45 25.31 -3.37
N LEU A 431 7.47 24.98 -4.22
CA LEU A 431 7.65 24.94 -5.67
C LEU A 431 7.66 26.33 -6.33
N ARG A 432 7.27 27.40 -5.60
CA ARG A 432 7.23 28.79 -6.09
C ARG A 432 6.45 28.95 -7.42
N LEU A 433 5.29 28.31 -7.46
CA LEU A 433 4.48 28.22 -8.67
C LEU A 433 3.88 29.57 -9.10
N THR A 434 3.72 29.72 -10.41
CA THR A 434 3.06 30.87 -11.05
C THR A 434 2.14 30.38 -12.17
N ALA A 435 1.24 31.25 -12.63
CA ALA A 435 0.27 30.90 -13.65
C ALA A 435 0.94 30.48 -14.98
N GLY A 436 0.41 29.44 -15.62
CA GLY A 436 0.88 28.93 -16.91
C GLY A 436 1.99 27.87 -16.84
N MET A 437 2.50 27.57 -15.65
CA MET A 437 3.58 26.59 -15.47
C MET A 437 3.16 25.16 -15.79
N THR A 438 4.11 24.36 -16.31
CA THR A 438 3.97 22.90 -16.47
C THR A 438 4.77 22.18 -15.40
N VAL A 439 4.08 21.44 -14.53
CA VAL A 439 4.67 20.81 -13.34
C VAL A 439 4.74 19.29 -13.48
N PHE A 440 5.86 18.71 -13.07
CA PHE A 440 6.02 17.26 -12.94
C PHE A 440 5.75 16.82 -11.50
N GLU A 441 4.95 15.77 -11.34
CA GLU A 441 4.73 15.07 -10.08
C GLU A 441 5.16 13.59 -10.21
N GLY A 442 5.99 13.12 -9.30
CA GLY A 442 6.30 11.71 -9.11
C GLY A 442 5.55 11.13 -7.91
N GLY A 443 4.75 10.09 -8.12
CA GLY A 443 3.82 9.55 -7.13
C GLY A 443 2.47 10.24 -7.22
N SER A 444 1.43 9.46 -7.53
CA SER A 444 0.11 10.02 -7.85
C SER A 444 -0.91 9.76 -6.74
N GLY A 445 -1.71 10.78 -6.44
CA GLY A 445 -2.92 10.66 -5.60
C GLY A 445 -4.12 11.45 -6.15
N GLY A 446 -3.94 12.13 -7.28
CA GLY A 446 -4.90 13.04 -7.91
C GLY A 446 -5.10 14.36 -7.17
N TYR A 447 -5.26 14.35 -5.85
CA TYR A 447 -5.56 15.56 -5.09
C TYR A 447 -4.41 16.57 -5.13
N ASN A 448 -3.16 16.13 -4.97
CA ASN A 448 -2.00 17.02 -5.00
C ASN A 448 -1.81 17.66 -6.39
N ALA A 449 -1.84 16.83 -7.44
CA ALA A 449 -1.83 17.32 -8.82
C ALA A 449 -2.96 18.32 -9.09
N GLU A 450 -4.17 18.12 -8.55
CA GLU A 450 -5.27 19.06 -8.73
C GLU A 450 -5.09 20.37 -7.97
N LEU A 451 -4.50 20.34 -6.76
CA LEU A 451 -4.10 21.54 -6.03
C LEU A 451 -3.10 22.36 -6.86
N ILE A 452 -2.04 21.71 -7.35
CA ILE A 452 -1.04 22.33 -8.21
C ILE A 452 -1.69 22.89 -9.48
N ALA A 453 -2.59 22.13 -10.11
CA ALA A 453 -3.34 22.55 -11.31
C ALA A 453 -4.25 23.78 -11.07
N HIS A 454 -4.72 23.98 -9.84
CA HIS A 454 -5.43 25.21 -9.46
C HIS A 454 -4.46 26.38 -9.29
N VAL A 455 -3.30 26.18 -8.66
CA VAL A 455 -2.28 27.21 -8.45
C VAL A 455 -1.70 27.73 -9.77
N VAL A 456 -1.37 26.85 -10.71
CA VAL A 456 -0.85 27.25 -12.04
C VAL A 456 -1.93 27.77 -12.99
N GLY A 457 -3.20 27.71 -12.59
CA GLY A 457 -4.32 28.30 -13.31
C GLY A 457 -4.62 27.68 -14.68
N PRO A 458 -5.52 28.29 -15.47
CA PRO A 458 -6.09 27.70 -16.69
C PRO A 458 -5.10 27.38 -17.81
N ALA A 459 -3.98 28.10 -17.88
CA ALA A 459 -2.95 27.89 -18.90
C ALA A 459 -1.86 26.89 -18.49
N GLY A 460 -1.82 26.48 -17.22
CA GLY A 460 -0.86 25.51 -16.72
C GLY A 460 -1.39 24.07 -16.80
N ARG A 461 -0.52 23.11 -16.51
CA ARG A 461 -0.88 21.67 -16.47
C ARG A 461 0.06 20.89 -15.55
N VAL A 462 -0.39 19.72 -15.12
CA VAL A 462 0.38 18.83 -14.24
C VAL A 462 0.51 17.46 -14.88
N ILE A 463 1.72 16.93 -14.92
CA ILE A 463 2.02 15.57 -15.36
C ILE A 463 2.37 14.76 -14.12
N THR A 464 1.52 13.79 -13.77
CA THR A 464 1.74 12.93 -12.61
C THR A 464 2.05 11.51 -13.06
N VAL A 465 3.16 10.95 -12.59
CA VAL A 465 3.64 9.61 -12.95
C VAL A 465 3.58 8.69 -11.74
N ASP A 466 3.01 7.51 -11.92
CA ASP A 466 3.01 6.46 -10.89
C ASP A 466 3.26 5.09 -11.50
N LEU A 467 3.94 4.21 -10.74
CA LEU A 467 4.29 2.86 -11.16
C LEU A 467 3.09 1.89 -11.07
N ALA A 468 2.10 2.20 -10.22
CA ALA A 468 0.99 1.31 -9.93
C ALA A 468 -0.20 1.56 -10.87
N PRO A 469 -0.60 0.57 -11.71
CA PRO A 469 -1.74 0.71 -12.60
C PRO A 469 -3.05 1.07 -11.89
N TYR A 470 -3.23 0.60 -10.65
CA TYR A 470 -4.37 0.95 -9.81
C TYR A 470 -4.40 2.45 -9.50
N VAL A 471 -3.28 3.01 -9.04
CA VAL A 471 -3.15 4.42 -8.67
C VAL A 471 -3.36 5.33 -9.88
N VAL A 472 -2.79 4.98 -11.03
CA VAL A 472 -2.99 5.73 -12.28
C VAL A 472 -4.45 5.69 -12.73
N ARG A 473 -5.08 4.50 -12.72
CA ARG A 473 -6.51 4.35 -13.06
C ARG A 473 -7.37 5.20 -12.13
N ARG A 474 -7.15 5.09 -10.82
CA ARG A 474 -7.85 5.87 -9.80
C ARG A 474 -7.69 7.37 -10.04
N THR A 475 -6.46 7.83 -10.27
CA THR A 475 -6.18 9.23 -10.53
C THR A 475 -6.94 9.74 -11.75
N ARG A 476 -6.86 9.03 -12.89
CA ARG A 476 -7.60 9.40 -14.11
C ARG A 476 -9.11 9.49 -13.88
N ARG A 477 -9.67 8.52 -13.16
CA ARG A 477 -11.10 8.49 -12.86
C ARG A 477 -11.53 9.64 -11.96
N LEU A 478 -10.79 9.90 -10.87
CA LEU A 478 -11.16 10.94 -9.91
C LEU A 478 -10.89 12.36 -10.43
N THR A 479 -9.86 12.57 -11.27
CA THR A 479 -9.65 13.86 -11.95
C THR A 479 -10.64 14.11 -13.07
N ALA A 480 -11.13 13.08 -13.78
CA ALA A 480 -12.25 13.22 -14.70
C ALA A 480 -13.56 13.56 -13.96
N GLU A 481 -13.78 12.92 -12.81
CA GLU A 481 -15.00 13.09 -12.00
C GLU A 481 -15.08 14.43 -11.26
N ALA A 482 -13.96 15.02 -10.84
CA ALA A 482 -13.94 16.20 -9.97
C ALA A 482 -12.84 17.23 -10.27
N GLY A 483 -11.93 16.92 -11.20
CA GLY A 483 -10.76 17.74 -11.49
C GLY A 483 -11.02 18.78 -12.57
N SER A 484 -10.00 19.60 -12.82
CA SER A 484 -10.07 20.72 -13.76
C SER A 484 -9.76 20.38 -15.22
N GLY A 485 -9.47 19.10 -15.52
CA GLY A 485 -9.02 18.65 -16.84
C GLY A 485 -7.55 18.99 -17.15
N ARG A 486 -6.79 19.54 -16.20
CA ARG A 486 -5.38 19.96 -16.38
C ARG A 486 -4.35 18.95 -15.86
N VAL A 487 -4.79 17.83 -15.30
CA VAL A 487 -3.93 16.76 -14.78
C VAL A 487 -3.86 15.61 -15.79
N THR A 488 -2.65 15.27 -16.22
CA THR A 488 -2.37 14.08 -17.04
C THR A 488 -1.67 13.03 -16.18
N ALA A 489 -2.34 11.90 -15.93
CA ALA A 489 -1.77 10.78 -15.19
C ALA A 489 -1.17 9.72 -16.12
N VAL A 490 0.09 9.36 -15.88
CA VAL A 490 0.92 8.50 -16.72
C VAL A 490 1.38 7.28 -15.92
N LEU A 491 1.29 6.09 -16.53
CA LEU A 491 1.84 4.88 -15.97
C LEU A 491 3.31 4.77 -16.34
N GLY A 492 4.19 4.72 -15.34
CA GLY A 492 5.63 4.65 -15.57
C GLY A 492 6.43 4.76 -14.28
N SER A 493 7.76 4.64 -14.37
CA SER A 493 8.63 4.94 -13.24
C SER A 493 8.83 6.44 -13.15
N ALA A 494 8.47 7.04 -12.02
CA ALA A 494 8.71 8.46 -11.79
C ALA A 494 10.20 8.81 -11.84
N SER A 495 11.10 7.86 -11.55
CA SER A 495 12.56 8.04 -11.64
C SER A 495 13.07 8.27 -13.07
N ASP A 496 12.28 7.90 -14.10
CA ASP A 496 12.58 8.18 -15.50
C ASP A 496 12.06 9.57 -15.95
N GLY A 497 11.31 10.26 -15.06
CA GLY A 497 10.63 11.51 -15.36
C GLY A 497 9.48 11.31 -16.35
N ALA A 498 9.20 12.34 -17.16
CA ALA A 498 8.14 12.34 -18.16
C ALA A 498 8.57 13.11 -19.42
N ALA A 499 9.68 12.68 -20.03
CA ALA A 499 10.31 13.36 -21.17
C ALA A 499 9.34 13.63 -22.34
N GLU A 500 8.41 12.71 -22.63
CA GLU A 500 7.40 12.86 -23.68
C GLU A 500 6.40 14.00 -23.43
N HIS A 501 6.25 14.43 -22.18
CA HIS A 501 5.34 15.51 -21.78
C HIS A 501 6.07 16.80 -21.38
N MET A 502 7.40 16.78 -21.38
CA MET A 502 8.23 17.90 -20.97
C MET A 502 8.11 19.07 -21.97
N PRO A 503 7.90 20.31 -21.51
CA PRO A 503 7.90 21.46 -22.39
C PRO A 503 9.32 21.79 -22.88
N ARG A 504 9.41 22.63 -23.91
CA ARG A 504 10.70 23.11 -24.42
C ARG A 504 11.42 23.91 -23.32
N GLY A 505 12.52 23.38 -22.80
CA GLY A 505 13.33 23.99 -21.73
C GLY A 505 13.25 23.30 -20.37
N GLY A 506 12.39 22.28 -20.22
CA GLY A 506 12.22 21.55 -18.96
C GLY A 506 10.97 21.97 -18.18
N PHE A 507 10.55 21.13 -17.23
CA PHE A 507 9.45 21.41 -16.31
C PHE A 507 9.71 22.66 -15.48
N ASP A 508 8.66 23.44 -15.22
CA ASP A 508 8.76 24.67 -14.44
C ASP A 508 8.90 24.42 -12.94
N ALA A 509 8.50 23.23 -12.48
CA ALA A 509 8.72 22.72 -11.14
C ALA A 509 8.56 21.20 -11.14
N SER A 510 9.17 20.54 -10.15
CA SER A 510 9.05 19.09 -9.95
C SER A 510 8.77 18.78 -8.49
N VAL A 511 7.84 17.87 -8.21
CA VAL A 511 7.54 17.40 -6.86
C VAL A 511 7.49 15.88 -6.81
N ILE A 512 8.10 15.27 -5.80
CA ILE A 512 8.00 13.82 -5.57
C ILE A 512 7.23 13.59 -4.27
N THR A 513 6.28 12.66 -4.27
CA THR A 513 5.32 12.45 -3.17
C THR A 513 5.46 11.06 -2.54
N TYR A 514 6.67 10.49 -2.58
CA TYR A 514 7.07 9.28 -1.87
C TYR A 514 8.49 9.45 -1.31
N ASN A 515 8.86 8.61 -0.35
CA ASN A 515 10.18 8.66 0.28
C ASN A 515 11.26 8.12 -0.65
N CYS A 516 12.18 8.99 -1.07
CA CYS A 516 13.27 8.68 -1.99
C CYS A 516 14.56 8.45 -1.22
N TRP A 517 15.29 7.39 -1.58
CA TRP A 517 16.64 7.20 -1.06
C TRP A 517 17.65 8.11 -1.77
N ASP A 518 17.48 8.38 -3.07
CA ASP A 518 18.40 9.20 -3.87
C ASP A 518 17.62 10.13 -4.82
N ILE A 519 18.31 11.09 -5.44
CA ILE A 519 17.76 12.00 -6.44
C ILE A 519 18.01 11.42 -7.83
N ALA A 520 16.95 11.05 -8.55
CA ALA A 520 17.08 10.49 -9.89
C ALA A 520 17.66 11.53 -10.88
N PRO A 521 18.57 11.12 -11.80
CA PRO A 521 19.14 12.01 -12.81
C PRO A 521 18.09 12.74 -13.64
N ALA A 522 17.00 12.04 -14.01
CA ALA A 522 15.92 12.59 -14.81
C ALA A 522 15.24 13.81 -14.16
N TRP A 523 15.10 13.85 -12.83
CA TRP A 523 14.47 14.99 -12.15
C TRP A 523 15.31 16.24 -12.25
N ARG A 524 16.64 16.09 -12.21
CA ARG A 524 17.59 17.19 -12.42
C ARG A 524 17.62 17.59 -13.88
N GLU A 525 17.69 16.64 -14.81
CA GLU A 525 17.83 16.90 -16.25
C GLU A 525 16.56 17.51 -16.86
N GLN A 526 15.38 17.06 -16.43
CA GLN A 526 14.09 17.49 -16.98
C GLN A 526 13.51 18.72 -16.29
N LEU A 527 14.04 19.15 -15.14
CA LEU A 527 13.67 20.42 -14.51
C LEU A 527 14.33 21.59 -15.24
N ALA A 528 13.61 22.67 -15.53
CA ALA A 528 14.22 23.87 -16.11
C ALA A 528 15.22 24.51 -15.13
N ASP A 529 16.25 25.18 -15.66
CA ASP A 529 17.24 25.87 -14.82
C ASP A 529 16.60 27.02 -14.03
N GLY A 530 17.07 27.28 -12.80
CA GLY A 530 16.47 28.28 -11.92
C GLY A 530 15.07 27.92 -11.37
N ARG A 531 14.69 26.64 -11.42
CA ARG A 531 13.42 26.12 -10.91
C ARG A 531 13.58 25.24 -9.68
N TYR A 532 12.44 24.87 -9.10
CA TYR A 532 12.36 24.19 -7.82
C TYR A 532 12.00 22.70 -7.95
N LEU A 533 12.70 21.88 -7.19
CA LEU A 533 12.40 20.47 -6.95
C LEU A 533 12.09 20.28 -5.47
N VAL A 534 10.94 19.71 -5.14
CA VAL A 534 10.59 19.37 -3.75
C VAL A 534 10.42 17.86 -3.63
N LEU A 535 11.18 17.21 -2.75
CA LEU A 535 11.02 15.77 -2.51
C LEU A 535 11.29 15.36 -1.06
N PRO A 536 10.63 14.30 -0.56
CA PRO A 536 11.03 13.58 0.63
C PRO A 536 12.31 12.78 0.34
N LEU A 537 13.43 13.21 0.93
CA LEU A 537 14.74 12.57 0.79
C LEU A 537 15.14 11.90 2.10
N GLU A 538 15.53 10.63 2.02
CA GLU A 538 16.05 9.85 3.14
C GLU A 538 17.56 10.05 3.28
N VAL A 539 17.99 10.41 4.49
CA VAL A 539 19.40 10.62 4.87
C VAL A 539 19.65 9.82 6.13
N HIS A 540 20.41 8.72 6.02
CA HIS A 540 20.65 7.74 7.06
C HIS A 540 19.37 7.25 7.77
N GLY A 541 18.30 7.06 7.00
CA GLY A 541 16.99 6.60 7.51
C GLY A 541 16.15 7.70 8.17
N TYR A 542 16.56 8.96 8.08
CA TYR A 542 15.73 10.11 8.45
C TYR A 542 15.19 10.78 7.18
N THR A 543 13.87 10.96 7.11
CA THR A 543 13.21 11.60 5.96
C THR A 543 12.98 13.08 6.24
N ARG A 544 13.31 13.94 5.28
CA ARG A 544 12.87 15.35 5.20
C ARG A 544 12.29 15.62 3.83
N ALA A 545 11.20 16.36 3.76
CA ALA A 545 10.81 17.02 2.52
C ALA A 545 11.77 18.19 2.33
N ILE A 546 12.58 18.17 1.28
CA ILE A 546 13.60 19.18 1.02
C ILE A 546 13.22 19.90 -0.27
N ALA A 547 13.18 21.23 -0.20
CA ALA A 547 13.03 22.08 -1.36
C ALA A 547 14.41 22.43 -1.90
N PHE A 548 14.62 22.21 -3.20
CA PHE A 548 15.87 22.50 -3.89
C PHE A 548 15.66 23.53 -4.98
N HIS A 549 16.56 24.51 -5.07
CA HIS A 549 16.66 25.43 -6.19
C HIS A 549 17.81 25.00 -7.12
N LYS A 550 17.49 24.77 -8.41
CA LYS A 550 18.43 24.27 -9.41
C LYS A 550 19.30 25.40 -9.99
N HIS A 551 20.61 25.15 -10.05
CA HIS A 551 21.59 25.98 -10.77
C HIS A 551 22.50 25.07 -11.61
N GLY A 552 22.30 25.04 -12.92
CA GLY A 552 22.96 24.09 -13.81
C GLY A 552 22.60 22.66 -13.42
N LEU A 553 23.58 21.85 -12.99
CA LEU A 553 23.34 20.49 -12.48
C LEU A 553 23.35 20.41 -10.94
N VAL A 554 23.58 21.52 -10.25
CA VAL A 554 23.65 21.54 -8.78
C VAL A 554 22.27 21.90 -8.22
N LEU A 555 21.82 21.14 -7.23
CA LEU A 555 20.62 21.42 -6.46
C LEU A 555 21.02 21.98 -5.10
N ARG A 556 20.54 23.17 -4.76
CA ARG A 556 20.81 23.80 -3.45
C ARG A 556 19.55 23.77 -2.60
N ALA A 557 19.64 23.20 -1.40
CA ALA A 557 18.50 23.19 -0.50
C ALA A 557 18.14 24.61 -0.09
N THR A 558 16.85 24.91 -0.07
CA THR A 558 16.31 26.21 0.36
C THR A 558 15.42 26.09 1.59
N ASP A 559 14.81 24.92 1.79
CA ASP A 559 13.93 24.66 2.93
C ASP A 559 13.88 23.17 3.26
N PHE A 560 13.51 22.86 4.50
CA PHE A 560 13.44 21.51 5.06
C PHE A 560 12.22 21.37 5.94
N GLN A 561 11.44 20.33 5.68
CA GLN A 561 10.26 20.01 6.46
C GLN A 561 10.31 18.57 6.98
N PHE A 562 10.14 18.41 8.30
CA PHE A 562 10.01 17.08 8.90
C PHE A 562 8.72 16.40 8.43
N CYS A 563 8.84 15.19 7.89
CA CYS A 563 7.71 14.47 7.32
C CYS A 563 7.94 12.95 7.28
N GLY A 564 6.87 12.21 6.98
CA GLY A 564 6.92 10.79 6.63
C GLY A 564 6.11 10.51 5.37
N PHE A 565 6.62 9.62 4.53
CA PHE A 565 5.99 9.21 3.27
C PHE A 565 6.03 7.69 3.09
N VAL A 566 5.17 7.17 2.22
CA VAL A 566 5.28 5.78 1.75
C VAL A 566 6.61 5.59 1.02
N ARG A 567 7.22 4.41 1.13
CA ARG A 567 8.53 4.12 0.52
C ARG A 567 8.43 3.98 -0.98
N ASP A 568 9.50 4.37 -1.68
CA ASP A 568 9.69 4.02 -3.09
C ASP A 568 9.60 2.50 -3.29
N ARG A 569 8.91 2.08 -4.35
CA ARG A 569 8.78 0.70 -4.80
C ARG A 569 9.28 0.49 -6.23
N GLY A 570 9.77 1.55 -6.87
CA GLY A 570 10.30 1.53 -8.21
C GLY A 570 11.72 0.98 -8.28
N PRO A 571 12.33 1.00 -9.47
CA PRO A 571 13.71 0.52 -9.69
C PRO A 571 14.77 1.25 -8.84
N ALA A 572 14.47 2.46 -8.38
CA ALA A 572 15.36 3.26 -7.52
C ALA A 572 15.19 2.96 -6.01
N ALA A 573 14.29 2.03 -5.64
CA ALA A 573 14.10 1.63 -4.26
C ALA A 573 15.37 0.98 -3.68
N CYS A 574 15.84 1.51 -2.56
CA CYS A 574 17.02 0.97 -1.86
C CYS A 574 16.59 -0.01 -0.77
N THR A 575 17.21 -1.20 -0.74
CA THR A 575 17.08 -2.12 0.39
C THR A 575 18.07 -1.72 1.45
N VAL A 576 17.58 -1.39 2.65
CA VAL A 576 18.44 -1.00 3.78
C VAL A 576 19.18 -2.23 4.30
N PRO A 577 20.53 -2.28 4.20
CA PRO A 577 21.32 -3.33 4.83
C PRO A 577 21.03 -3.39 6.33
N THR A 578 20.75 -4.60 6.83
CA THR A 578 20.38 -4.84 8.22
C THR A 578 21.20 -5.99 8.79
N ILE A 579 21.64 -5.82 10.03
CA ILE A 579 22.32 -6.83 10.85
C ILE A 579 21.45 -7.08 12.08
N ASP A 580 21.12 -8.34 12.33
CA ASP A 580 20.51 -8.76 13.59
C ASP A 580 21.60 -8.94 14.66
N LEU A 581 21.32 -8.49 15.88
CA LEU A 581 22.14 -8.71 17.08
C LEU A 581 21.28 -9.33 18.18
N ALA A 582 21.92 -9.94 19.17
CA ALA A 582 21.27 -10.55 20.34
C ALA A 582 20.13 -11.50 19.94
N ASP A 583 20.45 -12.48 19.08
CA ASP A 583 19.49 -13.47 18.55
C ASP A 583 18.22 -12.84 17.91
N GLY A 584 18.39 -11.69 17.24
CA GLY A 584 17.32 -10.98 16.53
C GLY A 584 16.43 -10.10 17.42
N GLU A 585 16.85 -9.84 18.66
CA GLU A 585 16.20 -8.83 19.51
C GLU A 585 16.49 -7.41 19.04
N LEU A 586 17.69 -7.17 18.51
CA LEU A 586 18.14 -5.85 18.05
C LEU A 586 18.48 -5.91 16.56
N GLN A 587 18.26 -4.79 15.88
CA GLN A 587 18.60 -4.60 14.47
C GLN A 587 19.44 -3.35 14.28
N LEU A 588 20.64 -3.51 13.73
CA LEU A 588 21.42 -2.41 13.18
C LEU A 588 21.08 -2.24 11.71
N ARG A 589 20.72 -1.03 11.31
CA ARG A 589 20.37 -0.66 9.94
C ARG A 589 21.36 0.36 9.42
N PHE A 590 21.81 0.19 8.18
CA PHE A 590 22.82 1.04 7.55
C PHE A 590 22.28 1.66 6.25
N PRO A 591 21.35 2.63 6.30
CA PRO A 591 20.65 3.11 5.11
C PRO A 591 21.58 3.68 4.02
N ASP A 592 22.70 4.29 4.41
CA ASP A 592 23.71 4.84 3.50
C ASP A 592 25.14 4.38 3.85
N GLY A 593 25.29 3.38 4.73
CA GLY A 593 26.57 2.91 5.25
C GLY A 593 26.89 1.48 4.82
N ALA A 594 28.17 1.12 4.87
CA ALA A 594 28.57 -0.28 4.78
C ALA A 594 28.27 -1.00 6.11
N PRO A 595 27.72 -2.23 6.10
CA PRO A 595 27.49 -2.99 7.32
C PRO A 595 28.80 -3.28 8.06
N ALA A 596 28.80 -3.12 9.38
CA ALA A 596 29.91 -3.53 10.25
C ALA A 596 30.03 -5.07 10.36
N GLN A 597 31.18 -5.57 10.84
CA GLN A 597 31.33 -7.02 11.14
C GLN A 597 30.52 -7.39 12.40
N THR A 598 29.79 -8.52 12.34
CA THR A 598 28.74 -8.84 13.32
C THR A 598 29.23 -9.54 14.59
N ALA A 599 30.23 -10.42 14.47
CA ALA A 599 30.62 -11.34 15.56
C ALA A 599 31.14 -10.62 16.82
N ASP A 600 31.83 -9.50 16.65
CA ASP A 600 32.39 -8.75 17.77
C ASP A 600 31.32 -7.92 18.50
N LEU A 601 30.25 -7.53 17.81
CA LEU A 601 29.16 -6.72 18.37
C LEU A 601 28.27 -7.53 19.34
N ASP A 602 27.99 -8.80 19.04
CA ASP A 602 27.26 -9.67 19.96
C ASP A 602 28.06 -9.90 21.26
N ASN A 603 29.39 -10.09 21.14
CA ASN A 603 30.27 -10.18 22.31
C ASN A 603 30.30 -8.86 23.10
N ALA A 604 30.31 -7.71 22.41
CA ALA A 604 30.28 -6.40 23.04
C ALA A 604 29.01 -6.17 23.88
N LEU A 605 27.84 -6.60 23.38
CA LEU A 605 26.56 -6.49 24.08
C LEU A 605 26.46 -7.36 25.34
N ALA A 606 27.26 -8.44 25.43
CA ALA A 606 27.37 -9.25 26.63
C ALA A 606 28.24 -8.60 27.74
N GLY A 607 28.99 -7.55 27.39
CA GLY A 607 29.84 -6.79 28.31
C GLY A 607 29.09 -5.72 29.11
N PRO A 608 29.82 -4.96 29.95
CA PRO A 608 29.22 -3.86 30.71
C PRO A 608 28.74 -2.73 29.79
N ARG A 609 27.60 -2.13 30.14
CA ARG A 609 27.09 -0.90 29.52
C ARG A 609 27.77 0.31 30.14
N HIS A 610 28.33 1.18 29.31
CA HIS A 610 28.85 2.48 29.71
C HIS A 610 27.81 3.57 29.40
N GLU A 611 27.57 4.48 30.33
CA GLU A 611 26.56 5.54 30.17
C GLU A 611 27.22 6.91 30.34
N VAL A 612 26.92 7.82 29.42
CA VAL A 612 27.42 9.20 29.43
C VAL A 612 26.25 10.17 29.31
N ALA A 613 26.01 10.91 30.38
CA ALA A 613 25.05 11.99 30.42
C ALA A 613 25.54 13.16 29.55
N THR A 614 24.68 13.72 28.72
CA THR A 614 25.07 14.81 27.82
C THR A 614 25.03 16.18 28.49
N GLY A 615 24.23 16.33 29.55
CA GLY A 615 23.86 17.62 30.13
C GLY A 615 22.86 18.41 29.27
N VAL A 616 22.48 17.89 28.10
CA VAL A 616 21.59 18.56 27.14
C VAL A 616 20.18 18.03 27.29
N SER A 617 19.23 18.91 27.55
CA SER A 617 17.81 18.56 27.69
C SER A 617 16.91 19.27 26.68
N VAL A 618 15.81 18.62 26.32
CA VAL A 618 14.77 19.11 25.41
C VAL A 618 13.39 19.04 26.08
N ALA A 619 12.50 19.99 25.77
CA ALA A 619 11.10 19.88 26.18
C ALA A 619 10.37 18.79 25.37
N SER A 620 9.24 18.29 25.89
CA SER A 620 8.48 17.24 25.19
C SER A 620 7.84 17.70 23.87
N ASN A 621 7.61 19.01 23.71
CA ASN A 621 7.08 19.62 22.49
C ASN A 621 8.18 20.26 21.61
N GLU A 622 9.44 20.15 22.00
CA GLU A 622 10.56 20.72 21.27
C GLU A 622 11.10 19.71 20.25
N SER A 623 11.19 20.12 18.98
CA SER A 623 11.80 19.27 17.95
C SER A 623 13.32 19.27 18.08
N PHE A 624 13.92 18.08 17.99
CA PHE A 624 15.36 17.87 17.88
C PHE A 624 15.72 17.20 16.54
N GLU A 625 14.91 17.43 15.51
CA GLU A 625 15.09 16.84 14.18
C GLU A 625 16.42 17.20 13.51
N THR A 626 17.03 18.33 13.85
CA THR A 626 18.35 18.72 13.32
C THR A 626 19.48 17.93 13.98
N LEU A 627 19.33 17.50 15.24
CA LEU A 627 20.27 16.60 15.91
C LEU A 627 20.38 15.27 15.16
N GLN A 628 19.26 14.75 14.66
CA GLN A 628 19.23 13.51 13.89
C GLN A 628 20.14 13.57 12.66
N LEU A 629 20.02 14.64 11.86
CA LEU A 629 20.87 14.84 10.68
C LEU A 629 22.31 15.18 11.06
N PHE A 630 22.51 15.93 12.14
CA PHE A 630 23.85 16.28 12.63
C PHE A 630 24.65 15.03 12.98
N LEU A 631 24.07 14.13 13.79
CA LEU A 631 24.72 12.87 14.15
C LEU A 631 24.92 12.00 12.91
N ALA A 632 23.92 11.93 12.02
CA ALA A 632 23.99 11.13 10.81
C ALA A 632 25.11 11.54 9.86
N THR A 633 25.34 12.84 9.70
CA THR A 633 26.26 13.37 8.67
C THR A 633 27.66 13.66 9.21
N THR A 634 27.82 13.86 10.53
CA THR A 634 29.11 14.24 11.13
C THR A 634 29.84 13.12 11.85
N LEU A 635 29.18 11.97 12.09
CA LEU A 635 29.79 10.86 12.82
C LEU A 635 30.12 9.67 11.90
N PRO A 636 31.39 9.22 11.89
CA PRO A 636 31.76 8.01 11.17
C PRO A 636 31.10 6.78 11.81
N GLY A 637 30.79 5.77 11.00
CA GLY A 637 30.17 4.54 11.47
C GLY A 637 28.70 4.70 11.88
N PHE A 638 28.04 5.80 11.49
CA PHE A 638 26.64 6.03 11.81
C PHE A 638 25.72 4.92 11.28
N CYS A 639 24.81 4.48 12.13
CA CYS A 639 23.77 3.51 11.83
C CYS A 639 22.52 3.77 12.69
N ARG A 640 21.46 2.99 12.45
CA ARG A 640 20.22 3.04 13.23
C ARG A 640 20.06 1.75 14.02
N LEU A 641 19.95 1.88 15.34
CA LEU A 641 19.64 0.76 16.23
C LEU A 641 18.13 0.70 16.47
N ALA A 642 17.50 -0.40 16.07
CA ALA A 642 16.08 -0.64 16.27
C ALA A 642 15.87 -1.87 17.16
N ARG A 643 14.81 -1.85 17.98
CA ARG A 643 14.41 -3.00 18.81
C ARG A 643 13.26 -3.77 18.19
N ASN A 644 13.39 -5.10 18.16
CA ASN A 644 12.33 -6.01 17.72
C ASN A 644 11.14 -5.95 18.68
N ARG A 645 9.93 -5.85 18.14
CA ARG A 645 8.70 -5.60 18.92
C ARG A 645 8.25 -6.77 19.79
N GLU A 646 8.83 -7.98 19.64
CA GLU A 646 8.37 -9.17 20.37
C GLU A 646 9.25 -9.59 21.56
N ARG A 647 10.52 -9.18 21.62
CA ARG A 647 11.46 -9.56 22.69
C ARG A 647 11.93 -8.35 23.50
N ASP A 648 12.09 -8.55 24.81
CA ASP A 648 12.62 -7.56 25.74
C ASP A 648 13.46 -8.25 26.81
N SER A 649 14.78 -8.29 26.61
CA SER A 649 15.73 -8.81 27.58
C SER A 649 16.38 -7.70 28.44
N GLY A 650 16.03 -6.43 28.20
CA GLY A 650 16.62 -5.28 28.90
C GLY A 650 18.07 -4.95 28.51
N ILE A 651 18.60 -5.55 27.44
CA ILE A 651 19.97 -5.26 26.94
C ILE A 651 20.15 -3.76 26.62
N THR A 652 19.12 -3.14 26.03
CA THR A 652 19.13 -1.71 25.68
C THR A 652 18.09 -0.93 26.46
N ALA A 653 18.33 0.36 26.65
CA ALA A 653 17.35 1.29 27.22
C ALA A 653 16.30 1.76 26.18
N LEU A 654 16.20 1.11 25.01
CA LEU A 654 15.31 1.55 23.93
C LEU A 654 13.85 1.17 24.19
N PRO A 655 12.91 2.14 24.08
CA PRO A 655 11.48 1.85 24.11
C PRO A 655 11.04 0.83 23.05
N LYS A 656 9.85 0.26 23.24
CA LYS A 656 9.32 -0.77 22.32
C LYS A 656 8.93 -0.12 21.02
N GLY A 657 9.49 -0.60 19.91
CA GLY A 657 9.15 -0.11 18.57
C GLY A 657 9.73 1.26 18.22
N SER A 658 10.70 1.76 18.98
CA SER A 658 11.53 2.92 18.63
C SER A 658 12.83 2.48 17.95
N ASP A 659 13.48 3.44 17.30
CA ASP A 659 14.88 3.33 16.89
C ASP A 659 15.69 4.51 17.42
N ALA A 660 17.01 4.41 17.32
CA ALA A 660 17.95 5.38 17.82
C ALA A 660 19.11 5.60 16.86
N ALA A 661 19.68 6.81 16.92
CA ALA A 661 21.01 7.09 16.38
C ALA A 661 22.05 6.21 17.09
N ALA A 662 22.91 5.57 16.31
CA ALA A 662 23.99 4.73 16.80
C ALA A 662 25.25 4.91 15.95
N ILE A 663 26.40 4.56 16.52
CA ILE A 663 27.68 4.50 15.82
C ILE A 663 28.37 3.18 16.14
N THR A 664 29.06 2.61 15.15
CA THR A 664 29.89 1.40 15.32
C THR A 664 31.32 1.67 14.91
N ALA A 665 32.26 1.11 15.66
CA ALA A 665 33.68 1.08 15.32
C ALA A 665 34.36 -0.06 16.09
N ASP A 666 35.33 -0.74 15.47
CA ASP A 666 36.21 -1.71 16.14
C ASP A 666 35.47 -2.73 17.03
N GLY A 667 34.41 -3.35 16.51
CA GLY A 667 33.61 -4.33 17.23
C GLY A 667 32.81 -3.77 18.43
N SER A 668 32.69 -2.44 18.52
CA SER A 668 31.99 -1.73 19.59
C SER A 668 30.80 -0.95 19.03
N LEU A 669 29.84 -0.65 19.91
CA LEU A 669 28.60 0.03 19.57
C LEU A 669 28.31 1.13 20.60
N ALA A 670 27.88 2.30 20.15
CA ALA A 670 27.21 3.25 21.02
C ALA A 670 25.90 3.76 20.41
N TYR A 671 24.90 4.06 21.24
CA TYR A 671 23.61 4.57 20.80
C TYR A 671 23.05 5.63 21.74
N LEU A 672 22.16 6.47 21.21
CA LEU A 672 21.58 7.60 21.94
C LEU A 672 20.14 7.32 22.36
N THR A 673 19.82 7.59 23.62
CA THR A 673 18.44 7.65 24.13
C THR A 673 18.17 9.00 24.77
N HIS A 674 16.95 9.23 25.25
CA HIS A 674 16.64 10.32 26.16
C HIS A 674 15.86 9.81 27.36
N ILE A 675 16.15 10.35 28.53
CA ILE A 675 15.52 9.98 29.81
C ILE A 675 14.79 11.19 30.40
N LEU A 676 13.62 10.98 30.98
CA LEU A 676 12.88 12.05 31.64
C LEU A 676 13.64 12.49 32.89
N VAL A 677 14.06 13.75 32.94
CA VAL A 677 14.79 14.35 34.08
C VAL A 677 13.95 15.34 34.87
N GLN A 678 12.90 15.87 34.25
CA GLN A 678 11.93 16.75 34.90
C GLN A 678 10.52 16.41 34.41
N ASP A 679 9.62 16.09 35.33
CA ASP A 679 8.20 15.94 35.04
C ASP A 679 7.44 17.26 35.27
N GLY A 680 6.32 17.43 34.59
CA GLY A 680 5.51 18.64 34.63
C GLY A 680 4.10 18.42 34.10
N PRO A 681 3.12 19.27 34.51
CA PRO A 681 1.74 19.14 34.07
C PRO A 681 1.56 19.51 32.59
N THR A 682 2.50 20.26 31.99
CA THR A 682 2.46 20.67 30.57
C THR A 682 3.66 20.11 29.79
N PRO A 683 3.53 19.86 28.48
CA PRO A 683 4.65 19.38 27.63
C PRO A 683 5.90 20.27 27.68
N GLU A 684 5.72 21.58 27.84
CA GLU A 684 6.80 22.58 27.90
C GLU A 684 7.64 22.47 29.19
N GLN A 685 7.02 21.96 30.26
CA GLN A 685 7.64 21.79 31.58
C GLN A 685 8.27 20.42 31.76
N ARG A 686 7.94 19.44 30.91
CA ARG A 686 8.56 18.11 30.91
C ARG A 686 9.87 18.15 30.13
N ARG A 687 10.99 17.83 30.78
CA ARG A 687 12.32 17.82 30.18
C ARG A 687 12.90 16.41 30.14
N SER A 688 13.45 16.06 28.99
CA SER A 688 14.21 14.83 28.80
C SER A 688 15.66 15.16 28.47
N GLU A 689 16.61 14.52 29.13
CA GLU A 689 18.04 14.64 28.86
C GLU A 689 18.50 13.53 27.91
N PHE A 690 19.38 13.86 26.95
CA PHE A 690 20.00 12.84 26.11
C PHE A 690 21.08 12.06 26.88
N MET A 691 21.13 10.75 26.64
CA MET A 691 22.06 9.81 27.28
C MET A 691 22.69 8.92 26.21
N ALA A 692 24.02 8.87 26.16
CA ALA A 692 24.75 7.98 25.28
C ALA A 692 25.12 6.67 26.02
N HIS A 693 24.93 5.54 25.34
CA HIS A 693 25.17 4.21 25.89
C HIS A 693 26.18 3.48 25.01
N GLY A 694 27.27 2.98 25.59
CA GLY A 694 28.36 2.32 24.88
C GLY A 694 28.59 0.86 25.33
N PHE A 695 28.99 0.02 24.38
CA PHE A 695 29.30 -1.40 24.55
C PHE A 695 30.58 -1.78 23.80
N GLY A 696 31.31 -2.76 24.32
CA GLY A 696 32.54 -3.29 23.72
C GLY A 696 33.81 -2.52 24.10
N PRO A 697 34.98 -2.95 23.58
CA PRO A 697 36.29 -2.40 23.95
C PRO A 697 36.43 -0.88 23.77
N SER A 698 35.82 -0.34 22.71
CA SER A 698 35.79 1.10 22.40
C SER A 698 34.48 1.77 22.86
N GLY A 699 33.61 1.05 23.56
CA GLY A 699 32.29 1.52 24.02
C GLY A 699 32.33 2.85 24.80
N PRO A 700 33.19 3.02 25.82
CA PRO A 700 33.32 4.29 26.53
C PRO A 700 33.68 5.47 25.61
N ALA A 701 34.62 5.27 24.69
CA ALA A 701 35.06 6.31 23.76
C ALA A 701 33.96 6.68 22.76
N LEU A 702 33.23 5.69 22.24
CA LEU A 702 32.09 5.92 21.33
C LEU A 702 30.92 6.62 22.03
N ALA A 703 30.61 6.26 23.29
CA ALA A 703 29.59 6.96 24.07
C ALA A 703 29.96 8.43 24.31
N GLU A 704 31.22 8.71 24.66
CA GLU A 704 31.72 10.07 24.81
C GLU A 704 31.68 10.85 23.48
N GLN A 705 32.02 10.19 22.37
CA GLN A 705 31.94 10.79 21.03
C GLN A 705 30.51 11.20 20.66
N LEU A 706 29.52 10.33 20.92
CA LEU A 706 28.10 10.67 20.73
C LEU A 706 27.68 11.83 21.64
N ALA A 707 28.05 11.79 22.92
CA ALA A 707 27.70 12.83 23.88
C ALA A 707 28.32 14.20 23.52
N ALA A 708 29.58 14.20 23.08
CA ALA A 708 30.26 15.39 22.59
C ALA A 708 29.59 15.96 21.34
N ALA A 709 29.11 15.11 20.42
CA ALA A 709 28.37 15.55 19.24
C ALA A 709 27.02 16.18 19.62
N VAL A 710 26.30 15.62 20.60
CA VAL A 710 25.06 16.23 21.13
C VAL A 710 25.35 17.61 21.73
N ARG A 711 26.40 17.75 22.54
CA ARG A 711 26.81 19.05 23.11
C ARG A 711 27.22 20.07 22.03
N ARG A 712 27.92 19.63 20.99
CA ARG A 712 28.29 20.47 19.84
C ARG A 712 27.06 20.95 19.06
N TRP A 713 26.09 20.06 18.83
CA TRP A 713 24.81 20.42 18.23
C TRP A 713 24.06 21.47 19.08
N ASP A 714 23.98 21.26 20.39
CA ASP A 714 23.31 22.19 21.31
C ASP A 714 23.95 23.58 21.29
N ALA A 715 25.29 23.64 21.31
CA ALA A 715 26.05 24.87 21.33
C ALA A 715 26.01 25.66 20.01
N HIS A 716 25.98 24.98 18.85
CA HIS A 716 26.22 25.62 17.56
C HIS A 716 25.10 25.48 16.53
N GLU A 717 24.20 24.50 16.65
CA GLU A 717 23.25 24.17 15.58
C GLU A 717 21.78 24.29 16.03
N ARG A 718 21.46 23.92 17.29
CA ARG A 718 20.09 23.85 17.81
C ARG A 718 19.29 25.14 17.61
N ALA A 719 19.90 26.30 17.82
CA ALA A 719 19.25 27.61 17.70
C ALA A 719 19.07 28.11 16.25
N HIS A 720 19.53 27.35 15.27
CA HIS A 720 19.83 27.85 13.93
C HIS A 720 19.13 27.10 12.79
N GLY A 721 18.53 25.95 13.09
CA GLY A 721 17.76 25.18 12.12
C GLY A 721 18.63 24.22 11.30
N TYR A 722 18.22 23.98 10.06
CA TYR A 722 18.87 23.03 9.17
C TYR A 722 20.19 23.56 8.58
N PRO A 723 21.14 22.67 8.25
CA PRO A 723 22.41 23.03 7.63
C PRO A 723 22.24 23.44 6.17
N GLU A 724 23.29 24.01 5.59
CA GLU A 724 23.36 24.14 4.13
C GLU A 724 23.54 22.76 3.49
N LEU A 725 22.85 22.53 2.37
CA LEU A 725 22.96 21.30 1.59
C LEU A 725 23.07 21.62 0.10
N GLN A 726 24.10 21.08 -0.54
CA GLN A 726 24.23 21.05 -2.00
C GLN A 726 24.27 19.62 -2.51
N VAL A 727 23.56 19.34 -3.60
CA VAL A 727 23.52 18.02 -4.22
C VAL A 727 24.07 18.08 -5.64
N HIS A 728 25.17 17.35 -5.83
CA HIS A 728 25.92 17.27 -7.07
C HIS A 728 25.67 15.94 -7.79
N PRO A 729 25.92 15.83 -9.10
CA PRO A 729 25.98 14.53 -9.78
C PRO A 729 27.03 13.60 -9.17
N ALA A 730 26.74 12.28 -9.13
CA ALA A 730 27.67 11.26 -8.62
C ALA A 730 29.08 11.33 -9.24
N GLY A 731 29.20 11.75 -10.50
CA GLY A 731 30.48 11.87 -11.21
C GLY A 731 31.30 13.14 -10.90
N THR A 732 30.84 14.01 -10.01
CA THR A 732 31.53 15.28 -9.69
C THR A 732 32.83 15.00 -8.93
N PRO A 733 34.01 15.46 -9.39
CA PRO A 733 35.28 15.23 -8.69
C PRO A 733 35.34 15.89 -7.31
N ASP A 734 36.10 15.29 -6.37
CA ASP A 734 36.26 15.84 -5.01
C ASP A 734 36.78 17.29 -5.01
N ALA A 735 37.66 17.64 -5.95
CA ALA A 735 38.21 18.98 -6.08
C ALA A 735 37.19 20.05 -6.49
N GLU A 736 36.03 19.63 -7.01
CA GLU A 736 34.93 20.52 -7.43
C GLU A 736 33.82 20.61 -6.38
N LEU A 737 33.85 19.77 -5.34
CA LEU A 737 32.90 19.82 -4.25
C LEU A 737 33.23 20.97 -3.27
N PRO A 738 32.21 21.65 -2.72
CA PRO A 738 32.43 22.58 -1.61
C PRO A 738 32.93 21.84 -0.36
N THR A 739 33.55 22.57 0.56
CA THR A 739 33.94 22.03 1.87
C THR A 739 32.70 21.65 2.68
N GLY A 740 32.71 20.45 3.26
CA GLY A 740 31.62 19.94 4.10
C GLY A 740 31.68 18.43 4.28
N HIS A 741 30.65 17.87 4.91
CA HIS A 741 30.47 16.43 5.08
C HIS A 741 29.81 15.85 3.84
N VAL A 742 30.52 14.96 3.15
CA VAL A 742 30.05 14.36 1.88
C VAL A 742 29.36 13.03 2.16
N LEU A 743 28.13 12.89 1.65
CA LEU A 743 27.38 11.65 1.60
C LEU A 743 27.21 11.22 0.13
N ASP A 744 27.89 10.15 -0.25
CA ASP A 744 27.81 9.58 -1.59
C ASP A 744 26.65 8.59 -1.70
N LYS A 745 25.82 8.78 -2.73
CA LYS A 745 24.75 7.87 -3.15
C LYS A 745 25.00 7.43 -4.60
N THR A 746 24.12 6.59 -5.14
CA THR A 746 24.28 6.01 -6.49
C THR A 746 24.34 7.07 -7.60
N HIS A 747 23.50 8.10 -7.51
CA HIS A 747 23.31 9.12 -8.54
C HIS A 747 23.69 10.53 -8.08
N SER A 748 23.92 10.71 -6.77
CA SER A 748 24.20 12.01 -6.20
C SER A 748 25.29 12.01 -5.14
N ARG A 749 25.95 13.15 -4.99
CA ARG A 749 26.85 13.47 -3.87
C ARG A 749 26.23 14.62 -3.09
N LEU A 750 25.84 14.39 -1.84
CA LEU A 750 25.25 15.40 -0.96
C LEU A 750 26.37 16.00 -0.11
N VAL A 751 26.54 17.31 -0.14
CA VAL A 751 27.51 18.02 0.69
C VAL A 751 26.77 18.84 1.73
N TRP A 752 26.97 18.48 2.99
CA TRP A 752 26.37 19.12 4.15
C TRP A 752 27.36 20.06 4.80
N THR A 753 26.94 21.27 5.11
CA THR A 753 27.79 22.25 5.80
C THR A 753 27.07 22.75 7.05
N TRP A 754 27.61 22.38 8.20
CA TRP A 754 27.14 22.79 9.51
C TRP A 754 27.86 24.06 9.96
N ARG A 755 27.26 24.82 10.87
CA ARG A 755 27.88 26.07 11.35
C ARG A 755 29.18 25.81 12.10
N SER A 756 29.23 24.73 12.84
CA SER A 756 30.42 24.27 13.54
C SER A 756 31.58 23.85 12.62
N ASP A 757 31.35 23.73 11.31
CA ASP A 757 32.42 23.52 10.32
C ASP A 757 33.17 24.83 9.97
N ALA A 758 32.64 25.99 10.37
CA ALA A 758 33.29 27.27 10.14
C ALA A 758 34.59 27.38 10.95
N PRO A 759 35.70 27.85 10.33
CA PRO A 759 37.04 27.82 10.93
C PRO A 759 37.20 28.66 12.22
N ASP A 760 36.26 29.55 12.52
CA ASP A 760 36.27 30.43 13.71
C ASP A 760 35.42 29.91 14.88
N THR A 761 34.95 28.66 14.85
CA THR A 761 34.19 28.07 15.96
C THR A 761 35.14 27.72 17.11
N PRO A 762 35.04 28.35 18.31
CA PRO A 762 35.94 28.04 19.41
C PRO A 762 35.75 26.58 19.84
N ALA A 763 36.85 25.81 19.84
CA ALA A 763 36.83 24.43 20.30
C ALA A 763 36.35 24.38 21.76
N LEU A 764 35.31 23.57 22.04
CA LEU A 764 34.92 23.21 23.39
C LEU A 764 36.13 22.57 24.07
N GLN A 765 36.78 23.30 24.98
CA GLN A 765 37.82 22.72 25.82
C GLN A 765 37.15 21.69 26.74
N PRO A 766 37.66 20.46 26.83
CA PRO A 766 37.16 19.51 27.81
C PRO A 766 37.39 20.13 29.20
N GLU A 767 36.31 20.33 29.96
CA GLU A 767 36.44 20.68 31.37
C GLU A 767 37.27 19.59 32.04
N LYS A 768 38.43 19.99 32.58
CA LYS A 768 39.24 19.14 33.43
C LYS A 768 38.37 18.72 34.61
N VAL A 769 38.02 17.44 34.66
CA VAL A 769 37.48 16.82 35.87
C VAL A 769 38.52 17.02 36.98
N SER A 770 38.24 17.99 37.84
CA SER A 770 38.97 18.21 39.09
C SER A 770 38.63 17.06 40.03
N ALA A 771 39.58 16.14 40.20
CA ALA A 771 39.54 15.18 41.29
C ALA A 771 39.75 15.93 42.62
N HIS A 772 38.66 16.33 43.28
CA HIS A 772 38.67 16.62 44.71
C HIS A 772 37.30 16.31 45.35
N GLU A 773 37.39 15.39 46.31
CA GLU A 773 36.42 14.89 47.34
C GLU A 773 35.29 13.94 46.90
#